data_AF-A0A1B8C2B2-F1
#
_entry.id   AF-A0A1B8C2B2-F1
#
_cell.length_a   1.000
_cell.length_b   1.000
_cell.length_c   1.000
_cell.angle_alpha   90.00
_cell.angle_beta   90.00
_cell.angle_gamma   90.00
#
_symmetry.space_group_name_H-M   'P 1'
#
loop_
_entity.id
_entity.type
_entity.pdbx_description
1 polymer ?
#
loop_
_entity_poly.entity_id
_entity_poly.type
_entity_poly.pdbx_seq_one_letter_code
_entity_poly.pdbx_strand_id
1 'polypeptide(L)'
;MATSVKPFRELIGVAPSTVSVNDSTLIIIDAQNEYATGHLKTANVTESRAAISAVLEKYRKSTHAGKNIVHVLHVTPPGAPVFTPGTALAQEFEELSPRGDEKVVEKNYPSSFAKTDLGAYLEELGEVGKKIVLVGYMAHVCVSTTARAGAELGLDVVVVKDAVGDRDIPGVEAGQLVEVVVRELGDAFATVCDGKRPGCSQCVLTGRECDGYNAEWTFVPQNTRFERVLSPELQKVGVIATLPVSHPPEARQSALNAIQHGGSLSSNHKPLSTPGLDQPNWDSLVRLVITSYIPENELPFICDNSDNSRYRICGSWMEVLPELTAQTHQDSILRLAMKALATSILATTPHQSSSNLDPTEHYYAAIRALRIGIVARDPDSHAEFAASIMCLSLTEVMYRDSAAGLSAHIKGVSQLLQTRGAEQYKSGILHKLFVGFRPLLITEAFRSRQPTILASEEWIQLPFSIYSPSLMHILLNKVAIVPTCLHQIDEMSDNPGQTDPSAITTLFSSLANILVGLENWETSLQHGPDGPCYWPHATDSQPKEGAPQTQDTALWFPNVTMANVFTHMWTFRIICMTELEKLALLFPWLILGEMSLTNQCHLHHIQDHTLTLSNQICSSMEYLLQDEMKLFGPASTFVPLKTVYHQFKADGSRQMNIIARCQAIVKRLVDKGLLSAPIIVFGE
;
A
#
# COMPACT_ATOMS: atom_id res chain seq x y z
N MET A 1 -38.28 -4.68 -5.03
CA MET A 1 -37.51 -5.94 -4.98
C MET A 1 -36.05 -5.56 -4.85
N ALA A 2 -35.31 -6.10 -3.88
CA ALA A 2 -33.88 -5.82 -3.78
C ALA A 2 -33.17 -6.48 -4.96
N THR A 3 -32.39 -5.72 -5.72
CA THR A 3 -31.51 -6.26 -6.77
C THR A 3 -30.44 -7.11 -6.11
N SER A 4 -30.42 -8.41 -6.40
CA SER A 4 -29.37 -9.32 -5.93
C SER A 4 -28.02 -8.83 -6.42
N VAL A 5 -27.15 -8.41 -5.50
CA VAL A 5 -25.75 -8.13 -5.80
C VAL A 5 -25.10 -9.45 -6.22
N LYS A 6 -24.39 -9.45 -7.36
CA LYS A 6 -23.63 -10.60 -7.84
C LYS A 6 -22.23 -10.58 -7.21
N PRO A 7 -21.68 -11.74 -6.80
CA PRO A 7 -20.29 -11.84 -6.37
C PRO A 7 -19.31 -11.33 -7.44
N PHE A 8 -18.20 -10.72 -7.03
CA PHE A 8 -17.14 -10.27 -7.95
C PHE A 8 -16.67 -11.39 -8.87
N ARG A 9 -16.44 -12.60 -8.34
CA ARG A 9 -16.12 -13.82 -9.11
C ARG A 9 -17.14 -14.07 -10.23
N GLU A 10 -18.44 -13.92 -9.96
CA GLU A 10 -19.48 -14.11 -10.98
C GLU A 10 -19.44 -13.02 -12.06
N LEU A 11 -19.17 -11.77 -11.68
CA LEU A 11 -19.05 -10.64 -12.62
C LEU A 11 -17.88 -10.80 -13.60
N ILE A 12 -16.77 -11.41 -13.17
CA ILE A 12 -15.62 -11.74 -14.02
C ILE A 12 -15.72 -13.13 -14.70
N GLY A 13 -16.87 -13.81 -14.59
CA GLY A 13 -17.12 -15.10 -15.26
C GLY A 13 -16.52 -16.33 -14.56
N VAL A 14 -16.00 -16.19 -13.34
CA VAL A 14 -15.50 -17.30 -12.52
C VAL A 14 -16.68 -17.96 -11.79
N ALA A 15 -17.08 -19.13 -12.29
CA ALA A 15 -18.15 -19.92 -11.68
C ALA A 15 -17.79 -20.44 -10.27
N PRO A 16 -18.80 -20.77 -9.42
CA PRO A 16 -18.59 -21.52 -8.20
C PRO A 16 -17.97 -22.90 -8.47
N SER A 17 -16.93 -23.20 -7.70
CA SER A 17 -16.12 -24.41 -7.81
C SER A 17 -16.90 -25.67 -7.44
N THR A 18 -16.47 -26.80 -7.99
CA THR A 18 -17.01 -28.14 -7.72
C THR A 18 -16.04 -28.88 -6.82
N VAL A 19 -16.50 -29.69 -5.87
CA VAL A 19 -15.59 -30.37 -4.93
C VAL A 19 -16.03 -31.78 -4.60
N SER A 20 -15.07 -32.70 -4.59
CA SER A 20 -15.20 -34.07 -4.10
C SER A 20 -13.92 -34.47 -3.35
N VAL A 21 -13.98 -35.54 -2.57
CA VAL A 21 -12.81 -36.05 -1.83
C VAL A 21 -11.72 -36.67 -2.72
N ASN A 22 -11.96 -36.81 -4.03
CA ASN A 22 -11.04 -37.44 -4.98
C ASN A 22 -10.40 -36.45 -5.97
N ASP A 23 -10.89 -35.21 -6.06
CA ASP A 23 -10.37 -34.15 -6.96
C ASP A 23 -9.87 -32.90 -6.21
N SER A 24 -9.60 -33.04 -4.91
CA SER A 24 -9.10 -31.95 -4.05
C SER A 24 -8.31 -32.47 -2.85
N THR A 25 -7.59 -31.57 -2.18
CA THR A 25 -6.84 -31.80 -0.94
C THR A 25 -7.50 -31.05 0.23
N LEU A 26 -7.75 -31.75 1.34
CA LEU A 26 -8.23 -31.16 2.60
C LEU A 26 -7.06 -30.54 3.36
N ILE A 27 -7.23 -29.30 3.83
CA ILE A 27 -6.27 -28.60 4.69
C ILE A 27 -6.98 -28.18 5.98
N ILE A 28 -6.56 -28.79 7.09
CA ILE A 28 -7.09 -28.53 8.44
C ILE A 28 -6.15 -27.53 9.12
N ILE A 29 -6.62 -26.31 9.33
CA ILE A 29 -5.79 -25.19 9.80
C ILE A 29 -5.93 -25.01 11.31
N ASP A 30 -4.82 -25.16 12.03
CA ASP A 30 -4.62 -24.84 13.45
C ASP A 30 -5.69 -25.45 14.37
N ALA A 31 -6.15 -26.68 14.11
CA ALA A 31 -7.18 -27.35 14.91
C ALA A 31 -6.62 -27.88 16.25
N GLN A 32 -6.18 -26.95 17.11
CA GLN A 32 -5.43 -27.18 18.35
C GLN A 32 -6.21 -26.72 19.61
N ASN A 33 -5.89 -27.34 20.76
CA ASN A 33 -6.62 -27.15 22.02
C ASN A 33 -6.63 -25.71 22.55
N GLU A 34 -5.69 -24.85 22.14
CA GLU A 34 -5.73 -23.40 22.32
C GLU A 34 -7.11 -22.80 21.98
N TYR A 35 -7.75 -23.24 20.90
CA TYR A 35 -9.06 -22.74 20.47
C TYR A 35 -10.26 -23.35 21.22
N ALA A 36 -10.06 -24.40 22.03
CA ALA A 36 -11.12 -24.98 22.85
C ALA A 36 -11.07 -24.51 24.31
N THR A 37 -9.87 -24.34 24.87
CA THR A 37 -9.65 -24.08 26.31
C THR A 37 -8.59 -23.03 26.62
N GLY A 38 -7.86 -22.53 25.62
CA GLY A 38 -6.82 -21.50 25.79
C GLY A 38 -7.36 -20.06 25.81
N HIS A 39 -6.45 -19.10 25.67
CA HIS A 39 -6.78 -17.67 25.62
C HIS A 39 -7.49 -17.27 24.32
N LEU A 40 -7.31 -18.03 23.24
CA LEU A 40 -7.94 -17.76 21.95
C LEU A 40 -9.25 -18.53 21.72
N LYS A 41 -9.85 -19.11 22.77
CA LYS A 41 -11.05 -19.95 22.69
C LYS A 41 -12.12 -19.39 21.73
N THR A 42 -12.53 -20.21 20.76
CA THR A 42 -13.53 -19.86 19.76
C THR A 42 -14.96 -20.13 20.24
N ALA A 43 -15.92 -19.35 19.75
CA ALA A 43 -17.30 -19.38 20.23
C ALA A 43 -18.07 -20.63 19.77
N ASN A 44 -17.87 -21.04 18.51
CA ASN A 44 -18.52 -22.18 17.87
C ASN A 44 -17.64 -23.45 17.83
N VAL A 45 -16.73 -23.61 18.79
CA VAL A 45 -15.70 -24.68 18.75
C VAL A 45 -16.31 -26.08 18.76
N THR A 46 -17.43 -26.29 19.46
CA THR A 46 -18.09 -27.60 19.59
C THR A 46 -18.65 -28.07 18.24
N GLU A 47 -19.38 -27.18 17.56
CA GLU A 47 -20.05 -27.44 16.29
C GLU A 47 -19.02 -27.56 15.16
N SER A 48 -18.05 -26.64 15.12
CA SER A 48 -17.01 -26.63 14.09
C SER A 48 -16.06 -27.82 14.20
N ARG A 49 -15.68 -28.29 15.39
CA ARG A 49 -14.91 -29.53 15.57
C ARG A 49 -15.63 -30.75 14.99
N ALA A 50 -16.92 -30.88 15.28
CA ALA A 50 -17.75 -31.96 14.73
C ALA A 50 -17.84 -31.89 13.19
N ALA A 51 -17.97 -30.68 12.63
CA ALA A 51 -17.98 -30.47 11.19
C ALA A 51 -16.62 -30.80 10.53
N ILE A 52 -15.50 -30.38 11.13
CA ILE A 52 -14.15 -30.72 10.66
C ILE A 52 -13.94 -32.24 10.67
N SER A 53 -14.32 -32.90 11.77
CA SER A 53 -14.22 -34.36 11.91
C SER A 53 -15.03 -35.10 10.84
N ALA A 54 -16.27 -34.65 10.56
CA ALA A 54 -17.10 -35.22 9.51
C ALA A 54 -16.53 -35.03 8.09
N VAL A 55 -15.84 -33.91 7.82
CA VAL A 55 -15.12 -33.71 6.54
C VAL A 55 -13.89 -34.61 6.46
N LEU A 56 -13.07 -34.64 7.52
CA LEU A 56 -11.87 -35.48 7.61
C LEU A 56 -12.17 -36.97 7.40
N GLU A 57 -13.20 -37.51 8.05
CA GLU A 57 -13.61 -38.91 7.90
C GLU A 57 -14.23 -39.24 6.51
N LYS A 58 -14.60 -38.22 5.71
CA LYS A 58 -14.89 -38.42 4.27
C LYS A 58 -13.59 -38.50 3.46
N TYR A 59 -12.62 -37.62 3.69
CA TYR A 59 -11.33 -37.64 2.99
C TYR A 59 -10.51 -38.90 3.28
N ARG A 60 -10.59 -39.43 4.51
CA ARG A 60 -10.00 -40.73 4.91
C ARG A 60 -10.55 -41.92 4.11
N LYS A 61 -11.71 -41.76 3.45
CA LYS A 61 -12.36 -42.76 2.59
C LYS A 61 -12.15 -42.48 1.09
N SER A 62 -11.32 -41.49 0.73
CA SER A 62 -10.97 -41.18 -0.66
C SER A 62 -10.08 -42.25 -1.29
N THR A 63 -9.92 -42.18 -2.61
CA THR A 63 -8.99 -43.05 -3.36
C THR A 63 -7.51 -42.75 -3.08
N HIS A 64 -7.20 -41.68 -2.34
CA HIS A 64 -5.83 -41.17 -2.13
C HIS A 64 -5.17 -41.66 -0.83
N ALA A 65 -5.87 -42.50 -0.06
CA ALA A 65 -5.33 -43.15 1.14
C ALA A 65 -4.70 -42.20 2.17
N GLY A 66 -5.24 -40.99 2.30
CA GLY A 66 -4.78 -39.96 3.26
C GLY A 66 -3.78 -38.95 2.71
N LYS A 67 -3.18 -39.17 1.53
CA LYS A 67 -2.19 -38.25 0.94
C LYS A 67 -2.76 -36.87 0.58
N ASN A 68 -4.06 -36.78 0.32
CA ASN A 68 -4.76 -35.53 0.07
C ASN A 68 -5.36 -34.92 1.36
N ILE A 69 -4.73 -35.16 2.51
CA ILE A 69 -5.08 -34.58 3.80
C ILE A 69 -3.83 -33.95 4.38
N VAL A 70 -3.93 -32.66 4.72
CA VAL A 70 -2.87 -31.90 5.38
C VAL A 70 -3.38 -31.31 6.68
N HIS A 71 -2.71 -31.64 7.77
CA HIS A 71 -2.89 -31.03 9.08
C HIS A 71 -1.86 -29.93 9.26
N VAL A 72 -2.32 -28.71 9.51
CA VAL A 72 -1.47 -27.55 9.70
C VAL A 72 -1.53 -27.15 11.17
N LEU A 73 -0.38 -27.09 11.84
CA LEU A 73 -0.26 -26.78 13.26
C LEU A 73 0.51 -25.47 13.45
N HIS A 74 -0.03 -24.56 14.27
CA HIS A 74 0.67 -23.35 14.64
C HIS A 74 1.69 -23.64 15.75
N VAL A 75 2.93 -23.19 15.53
CA VAL A 75 4.04 -23.38 16.47
C VAL A 75 4.58 -22.03 16.89
N THR A 76 4.67 -21.81 18.20
CA THR A 76 5.15 -20.58 18.83
C THR A 76 6.49 -20.81 19.53
N PRO A 77 7.29 -19.76 19.79
CA PRO A 77 8.55 -19.91 20.53
C PRO A 77 8.31 -20.30 22.01
N PRO A 78 9.29 -20.93 22.68
CA PRO A 78 9.20 -21.25 24.11
C PRO A 78 8.81 -20.04 24.96
N GLY A 79 7.85 -20.23 25.87
CA GLY A 79 7.31 -19.17 26.73
C GLY A 79 6.17 -18.34 26.12
N ALA A 80 5.73 -18.62 24.90
CA ALA A 80 4.55 -17.96 24.32
C ALA A 80 3.27 -18.25 25.13
N PRO A 81 2.38 -17.24 25.34
CA PRO A 81 1.18 -17.37 26.17
C PRO A 81 0.00 -18.06 25.45
N VAL A 82 0.17 -18.43 24.18
CA VAL A 82 -0.81 -19.12 23.33
C VAL A 82 -0.09 -20.21 22.54
N PHE A 83 -0.77 -21.33 22.31
CA PHE A 83 -0.17 -22.55 21.74
C PHE A 83 1.11 -22.95 22.50
N THR A 84 1.12 -22.80 23.83
CA THR A 84 2.34 -22.84 24.63
C THR A 84 3.09 -24.18 24.43
N PRO A 85 4.33 -24.17 23.90
CA PRO A 85 5.04 -25.40 23.54
C PRO A 85 5.21 -26.36 24.71
N GLY A 86 5.04 -27.65 24.46
CA GLY A 86 5.11 -28.70 25.48
C GLY A 86 3.88 -28.80 26.40
N THR A 87 2.79 -28.09 26.09
CA THR A 87 1.51 -28.19 26.82
C THR A 87 0.40 -28.74 25.91
N ALA A 88 -0.70 -29.19 26.52
CA ALA A 88 -1.88 -29.64 25.79
C ALA A 88 -2.45 -28.57 24.83
N LEU A 89 -2.29 -27.27 25.12
CA LEU A 89 -2.78 -26.17 24.28
C LEU A 89 -2.16 -26.16 22.87
N ALA A 90 -0.91 -26.61 22.75
CA ALA A 90 -0.21 -26.72 21.46
C ALA A 90 -0.58 -27.98 20.67
N GLN A 91 -1.20 -28.97 21.31
CA GLN A 91 -1.60 -30.21 20.66
C GLN A 91 -2.90 -30.00 19.86
N GLU A 92 -3.02 -30.75 18.77
CA GLU A 92 -4.23 -30.90 17.99
C GLU A 92 -5.42 -31.44 18.82
N PHE A 93 -6.63 -31.29 18.30
CA PHE A 93 -7.81 -31.97 18.82
C PHE A 93 -7.69 -33.48 18.59
N GLU A 94 -7.87 -34.28 19.65
CA GLU A 94 -7.66 -35.74 19.65
C GLU A 94 -8.44 -36.47 18.54
N GLU A 95 -9.70 -36.09 18.31
CA GLU A 95 -10.54 -36.69 17.27
C GLU A 95 -10.10 -36.35 15.84
N LEU A 96 -9.24 -35.34 15.67
CA LEU A 96 -8.67 -34.90 14.40
C LEU A 96 -7.22 -35.35 14.19
N SER A 97 -6.59 -36.02 15.16
CA SER A 97 -5.17 -36.39 15.09
C SER A 97 -4.78 -37.05 13.74
N PRO A 98 -3.60 -36.71 13.19
CA PRO A 98 -3.09 -37.31 11.95
C PRO A 98 -3.00 -38.84 12.02
N ARG A 99 -3.28 -39.52 10.91
CA ARG A 99 -3.21 -40.98 10.78
C ARG A 99 -2.40 -41.41 9.55
N GLY A 100 -1.52 -42.39 9.71
CA GLY A 100 -0.82 -43.01 8.57
C GLY A 100 -0.01 -42.01 7.74
N ASP A 101 -0.32 -41.92 6.45
CA ASP A 101 0.35 -41.06 5.47
C ASP A 101 -0.23 -39.62 5.39
N GLU A 102 -1.12 -39.23 6.32
CA GLU A 102 -1.64 -37.85 6.40
C GLU A 102 -0.52 -36.85 6.71
N LYS A 103 -0.37 -35.83 5.86
CA LYS A 103 0.71 -34.84 5.96
C LYS A 103 0.51 -33.94 7.18
N VAL A 104 1.59 -33.66 7.91
CA VAL A 104 1.65 -32.59 8.92
C VAL A 104 2.55 -31.47 8.44
N VAL A 105 2.13 -30.22 8.65
CA VAL A 105 2.87 -28.99 8.35
C VAL A 105 2.87 -28.10 9.59
N GLU A 106 4.04 -27.77 10.11
CA GLU A 106 4.18 -26.77 11.18
C GLU A 106 4.33 -25.36 10.57
N LYS A 107 3.69 -24.35 11.17
CA LYS A 107 3.79 -22.94 10.71
C LYS A 107 3.92 -21.93 11.85
N ASN A 108 4.70 -20.88 11.60
CA ASN A 108 4.86 -19.75 12.53
C ASN A 108 4.11 -18.48 12.08
N TYR A 109 3.33 -18.54 11.00
CA TYR A 109 2.64 -17.41 10.38
C TYR A 109 1.14 -17.71 10.17
N PRO A 110 0.29 -16.68 9.90
CA PRO A 110 -1.11 -16.89 9.55
C PRO A 110 -1.33 -17.69 8.26
N SER A 111 -0.59 -17.38 7.20
CA SER A 111 -0.67 -18.15 5.94
C SER A 111 -0.01 -19.51 6.11
N SER A 112 -0.74 -20.57 5.73
CA SER A 112 -0.23 -21.94 5.77
C SER A 112 0.85 -22.23 4.71
N PHE A 113 1.06 -21.31 3.76
CA PHE A 113 2.13 -21.36 2.75
C PHE A 113 3.40 -20.60 3.18
N ALA A 114 3.32 -19.75 4.21
CA ALA A 114 4.42 -18.85 4.54
C ALA A 114 5.53 -19.56 5.33
N LYS A 115 6.65 -19.82 4.65
CA LYS A 115 7.82 -20.56 5.16
C LYS A 115 7.50 -22.01 5.58
N THR A 116 6.63 -22.67 4.82
CA THR A 116 6.30 -24.09 4.94
C THR A 116 6.60 -24.81 3.63
N ASP A 117 6.54 -26.14 3.64
CA ASP A 117 6.62 -26.98 2.42
C ASP A 117 5.24 -27.27 1.79
N LEU A 118 4.16 -26.65 2.30
CA LEU A 118 2.79 -26.89 1.84
C LEU A 118 2.61 -26.69 0.32
N GLY A 119 3.18 -25.62 -0.24
CA GLY A 119 3.07 -25.33 -1.67
C GLY A 119 3.69 -26.44 -2.54
N ALA A 120 4.93 -26.82 -2.22
CA ALA A 120 5.63 -27.91 -2.92
C ALA A 120 4.89 -29.25 -2.76
N TYR A 121 4.36 -29.54 -1.57
CA TYR A 121 3.58 -30.76 -1.34
C TYR A 121 2.28 -30.80 -2.17
N LEU A 122 1.58 -29.67 -2.34
CA LEU A 122 0.42 -29.62 -3.23
C LEU A 122 0.81 -29.78 -4.71
N GLU A 123 1.94 -29.22 -5.14
CA GLU A 123 2.47 -29.43 -6.50
C GLU A 123 2.80 -30.91 -6.75
N GLU A 124 3.38 -31.62 -5.78
CA GLU A 124 3.65 -33.07 -5.83
C GLU A 124 2.38 -33.93 -5.95
N LEU A 125 1.23 -33.46 -5.44
CA LEU A 125 -0.07 -34.13 -5.58
C LEU A 125 -0.73 -33.93 -6.95
N GLY A 126 -0.15 -33.10 -7.84
CA GLY A 126 -0.66 -32.86 -9.19
C GLY A 126 -2.06 -32.23 -9.18
N GLU A 127 -2.97 -32.71 -10.03
CA GLU A 127 -4.32 -32.15 -10.17
C GLU A 127 -5.12 -32.10 -8.86
N VAL A 128 -4.87 -33.04 -7.93
CA VAL A 128 -5.57 -33.11 -6.63
C VAL A 128 -5.11 -31.98 -5.70
N GLY A 129 -3.84 -31.57 -5.79
CA GLY A 129 -3.30 -30.45 -5.01
C GLY A 129 -3.68 -29.06 -5.55
N LYS A 130 -4.11 -28.95 -6.82
CA LYS A 130 -4.58 -27.69 -7.42
C LYS A 130 -5.90 -27.18 -6.82
N LYS A 131 -6.64 -28.01 -6.10
CA LYS A 131 -7.93 -27.66 -5.47
C LYS A 131 -7.85 -27.95 -3.97
N ILE A 132 -8.05 -26.92 -3.16
CA ILE A 132 -7.88 -27.00 -1.69
C ILE A 132 -9.19 -26.75 -0.96
N VAL A 133 -9.48 -27.58 0.03
CA VAL A 133 -10.64 -27.43 0.92
C VAL A 133 -10.15 -27.01 2.30
N LEU A 134 -10.49 -25.80 2.70
CA LEU A 134 -10.02 -25.19 3.93
C LEU A 134 -11.06 -25.31 5.04
N VAL A 135 -10.59 -25.78 6.19
CA VAL A 135 -11.34 -25.89 7.45
C VAL A 135 -10.42 -25.48 8.62
N GLY A 136 -10.98 -25.19 9.80
CA GLY A 136 -10.20 -24.83 11.00
C GLY A 136 -10.30 -23.37 11.43
N TYR A 137 -9.22 -22.83 12.00
CA TYR A 137 -9.26 -21.62 12.83
C TYR A 137 -8.05 -20.70 12.62
N MET A 138 -8.12 -19.41 12.96
CA MET A 138 -9.35 -18.60 13.06
C MET A 138 -9.80 -18.18 11.66
N ALA A 139 -11.12 -18.02 11.46
CA ALA A 139 -11.68 -17.59 10.19
C ALA A 139 -11.03 -16.30 9.68
N HIS A 140 -11.00 -15.22 10.48
CA HIS A 140 -10.44 -13.92 10.06
C HIS A 140 -8.90 -13.90 9.92
N VAL A 141 -8.18 -14.84 10.54
CA VAL A 141 -6.70 -14.86 10.54
C VAL A 141 -6.18 -15.95 9.61
N CYS A 142 -5.96 -17.16 10.11
CA CYS A 142 -5.19 -18.18 9.38
C CYS A 142 -5.97 -18.75 8.19
N VAL A 143 -7.28 -18.94 8.33
CA VAL A 143 -8.13 -19.44 7.23
C VAL A 143 -8.23 -18.40 6.10
N SER A 144 -8.64 -17.16 6.40
CA SER A 144 -8.71 -16.06 5.42
C SER A 144 -7.37 -15.79 4.74
N THR A 145 -6.26 -15.76 5.50
CA THR A 145 -4.92 -15.54 4.91
C THR A 145 -4.50 -16.71 4.01
N THR A 146 -4.76 -17.96 4.43
CA THR A 146 -4.45 -19.15 3.61
C THR A 146 -5.32 -19.22 2.37
N ALA A 147 -6.60 -18.84 2.46
CA ALA A 147 -7.53 -18.79 1.32
C ALA A 147 -7.05 -17.79 0.25
N ARG A 148 -6.68 -16.57 0.65
CA ARG A 148 -6.16 -15.54 -0.26
C ARG A 148 -4.82 -15.96 -0.86
N ALA A 149 -3.90 -16.47 -0.06
CA ALA A 149 -2.62 -16.97 -0.55
C ALA A 149 -2.79 -18.14 -1.54
N GLY A 150 -3.75 -19.05 -1.30
CA GLY A 150 -4.09 -20.11 -2.25
C GLY A 150 -4.61 -19.57 -3.58
N ALA A 151 -5.51 -18.58 -3.54
CA ALA A 151 -6.00 -17.90 -4.73
C ALA A 151 -4.89 -17.11 -5.48
N GLU A 152 -3.98 -16.43 -4.76
CA GLU A 152 -2.79 -15.78 -5.32
C GLU A 152 -1.85 -16.78 -6.02
N LEU A 153 -1.79 -18.03 -5.54
CA LEU A 153 -1.05 -19.14 -6.15
C LEU A 153 -1.81 -19.85 -7.30
N GLY A 154 -3.01 -19.38 -7.65
CA GLY A 154 -3.84 -19.96 -8.72
C GLY A 154 -4.53 -21.28 -8.34
N LEU A 155 -4.61 -21.61 -7.05
CA LEU A 155 -5.33 -22.78 -6.54
C LEU A 155 -6.84 -22.53 -6.52
N ASP A 156 -7.64 -23.56 -6.81
CA ASP A 156 -9.08 -23.53 -6.65
C ASP A 156 -9.46 -23.71 -5.18
N VAL A 157 -9.80 -22.61 -4.50
CA VAL A 157 -10.04 -22.58 -3.05
C VAL A 157 -11.52 -22.80 -2.73
N VAL A 158 -11.79 -23.73 -1.82
CA VAL A 158 -13.11 -23.99 -1.22
C VAL A 158 -13.03 -23.81 0.29
N VAL A 159 -14.01 -23.14 0.90
CA VAL A 159 -14.11 -22.98 2.36
C VAL A 159 -15.40 -23.62 2.85
N VAL A 160 -15.33 -24.50 3.86
CA VAL A 160 -16.50 -25.12 4.47
C VAL A 160 -16.94 -24.30 5.67
N LYS A 161 -18.04 -23.54 5.52
CA LYS A 161 -18.49 -22.54 6.50
C LYS A 161 -18.71 -23.13 7.90
N ASP A 162 -19.33 -24.30 8.00
CA ASP A 162 -19.65 -24.90 9.29
C ASP A 162 -18.40 -25.47 9.99
N ALA A 163 -17.32 -25.71 9.23
CA ALA A 163 -16.06 -26.26 9.70
C ALA A 163 -14.98 -25.19 9.89
N VAL A 164 -15.37 -23.91 10.00
CA VAL A 164 -14.49 -22.82 10.41
C VAL A 164 -15.06 -22.10 11.64
N GLY A 165 -14.18 -21.52 12.45
CA GLY A 165 -14.59 -20.85 13.68
C GLY A 165 -13.74 -19.66 14.06
N ASP A 166 -14.26 -18.87 15.00
CA ASP A 166 -13.63 -17.65 15.48
C ASP A 166 -14.04 -17.32 16.92
N ARG A 167 -13.40 -16.29 17.47
CA ARG A 167 -13.68 -15.73 18.81
C ARG A 167 -14.16 -14.29 18.67
N ASP A 168 -14.71 -13.74 19.74
CA ASP A 168 -15.06 -12.31 19.79
C ASP A 168 -13.80 -11.43 19.72
N ILE A 169 -13.91 -10.31 19.02
CA ILE A 169 -12.86 -9.28 18.93
C ILE A 169 -13.43 -7.93 19.40
N PRO A 170 -12.59 -6.93 19.73
CA PRO A 170 -13.09 -5.60 20.09
C PRO A 170 -14.04 -5.04 19.02
N GLY A 171 -15.32 -4.90 19.38
CA GLY A 171 -16.38 -4.35 18.53
C GLY A 171 -17.09 -5.34 17.59
N VAL A 172 -16.72 -6.63 17.53
CA VAL A 172 -17.39 -7.62 16.64
C VAL A 172 -17.50 -9.00 17.31
N GLU A 173 -18.72 -9.54 17.34
CA GLU A 173 -19.00 -10.91 17.81
C GLU A 173 -18.51 -11.98 16.81
N ALA A 174 -18.07 -13.13 17.32
CA ALA A 174 -17.49 -14.23 16.54
C ALA A 174 -18.39 -14.67 15.36
N GLY A 175 -19.70 -14.80 15.58
CA GLY A 175 -20.64 -15.22 14.54
C GLY A 175 -20.76 -14.21 13.40
N GLN A 176 -20.76 -12.91 13.73
CA GLN A 176 -20.75 -11.84 12.73
C GLN A 176 -19.40 -11.80 11.99
N LEU A 177 -18.29 -12.00 12.69
CA LEU A 177 -16.96 -12.02 12.10
C LEU A 177 -16.81 -13.17 11.08
N VAL A 178 -17.25 -14.39 11.43
CA VAL A 178 -17.28 -15.53 10.49
C VAL A 178 -18.16 -15.21 9.28
N GLU A 179 -19.37 -14.66 9.46
CA GLU A 179 -20.25 -14.27 8.36
C GLU A 179 -19.61 -13.26 7.40
N VAL A 180 -18.94 -12.21 7.91
CA VAL A 180 -18.25 -11.22 7.08
C VAL A 180 -17.11 -11.87 6.31
N VAL A 181 -16.26 -12.65 6.99
CA VAL A 181 -15.11 -13.33 6.36
C VAL A 181 -15.54 -14.28 5.25
N VAL A 182 -16.53 -15.16 5.49
CA VAL A 182 -16.96 -16.09 4.44
C VAL A 182 -17.65 -15.37 3.28
N ARG A 183 -18.34 -14.25 3.51
CA ARG A 183 -18.92 -13.45 2.41
C ARG A 183 -17.82 -12.78 1.57
N GLU A 184 -16.81 -12.20 2.19
CA GLU A 184 -15.68 -11.58 1.48
C GLU A 184 -14.86 -12.62 0.70
N LEU A 185 -14.58 -13.78 1.31
CA LEU A 185 -13.94 -14.89 0.61
C LEU A 185 -14.81 -15.41 -0.54
N GLY A 186 -16.13 -15.56 -0.33
CA GLY A 186 -17.09 -15.97 -1.35
C GLY A 186 -17.26 -14.98 -2.50
N ASP A 187 -17.02 -13.69 -2.26
CA ASP A 187 -17.10 -12.65 -3.27
C ASP A 187 -15.94 -12.73 -4.28
N ALA A 188 -14.70 -12.83 -3.78
CA ALA A 188 -13.50 -12.64 -4.59
C ALA A 188 -12.50 -13.81 -4.63
N PHE A 189 -12.42 -14.67 -3.61
CA PHE A 189 -11.25 -15.55 -3.40
C PHE A 189 -11.56 -17.05 -3.44
N ALA A 190 -12.68 -17.49 -2.91
CA ALA A 190 -13.00 -18.91 -2.67
C ALA A 190 -14.47 -19.23 -2.97
N THR A 191 -14.77 -20.51 -3.19
CA THR A 191 -16.14 -21.01 -3.19
C THR A 191 -16.53 -21.41 -1.78
N VAL A 192 -17.61 -20.83 -1.25
CA VAL A 192 -18.09 -21.15 0.11
C VAL A 192 -19.17 -22.21 0.08
N CYS A 193 -18.93 -23.32 0.78
CA CYS A 193 -19.94 -24.33 1.07
C CYS A 193 -20.66 -23.96 2.37
N ASP A 194 -21.97 -23.71 2.28
CA ASP A 194 -22.81 -23.27 3.40
C ASP A 194 -23.57 -24.41 4.11
N GLY A 195 -23.28 -25.67 3.75
CA GLY A 195 -23.70 -26.87 4.49
C GLY A 195 -25.22 -27.11 4.65
N LYS A 196 -26.07 -26.34 3.97
CA LYS A 196 -27.53 -26.49 4.07
C LYS A 196 -27.98 -27.91 3.74
N ARG A 197 -29.12 -28.31 4.32
CA ARG A 197 -29.73 -29.64 4.14
C ARG A 197 -31.08 -29.49 3.42
N PRO A 198 -31.47 -30.43 2.54
CA PRO A 198 -30.79 -31.68 2.20
C PRO A 198 -29.55 -31.52 1.30
N GLY A 199 -29.33 -30.35 0.69
CA GLY A 199 -28.11 -30.02 -0.05
C GLY A 199 -27.69 -28.56 0.13
N CYS A 200 -26.39 -28.29 0.04
CA CYS A 200 -25.86 -26.94 0.21
C CYS A 200 -26.31 -26.01 -0.93
N SER A 201 -26.30 -24.70 -0.71
CA SER A 201 -26.78 -23.74 -1.71
C SER A 201 -26.07 -23.89 -3.06
N GLN A 202 -24.78 -24.24 -3.07
CA GLN A 202 -24.03 -24.43 -4.32
C GLN A 202 -24.48 -25.67 -5.09
N CYS A 203 -24.73 -26.80 -4.42
CA CYS A 203 -25.27 -28.01 -5.08
C CYS A 203 -26.67 -27.75 -5.63
N VAL A 204 -27.54 -27.07 -4.87
CA VAL A 204 -28.89 -26.69 -5.29
C VAL A 204 -28.85 -25.74 -6.50
N LEU A 205 -28.04 -24.67 -6.45
CA LEU A 205 -27.89 -23.69 -7.54
C LEU A 205 -27.32 -24.33 -8.82
N THR A 206 -26.45 -25.33 -8.69
CA THR A 206 -25.81 -26.00 -9.83
C THR A 206 -26.52 -27.29 -10.26
N GLY A 207 -27.71 -27.58 -9.71
CA GLY A 207 -28.55 -28.71 -10.13
C GLY A 207 -27.97 -30.09 -9.81
N ARG A 208 -27.18 -30.21 -8.75
CA ARG A 208 -26.45 -31.45 -8.39
C ARG A 208 -26.95 -32.09 -7.11
N GLU A 209 -26.86 -33.42 -7.07
CA GLU A 209 -26.99 -34.19 -5.84
C GLU A 209 -25.87 -33.79 -4.87
N CYS A 210 -26.21 -33.66 -3.59
CA CYS A 210 -25.29 -33.22 -2.55
C CYS A 210 -25.02 -34.40 -1.61
N ASP A 211 -23.75 -34.77 -1.43
CA ASP A 211 -23.31 -35.83 -0.51
C ASP A 211 -23.60 -35.54 0.98
N GLY A 212 -24.26 -34.42 1.27
CA GLY A 212 -24.73 -33.98 2.58
C GLY A 212 -23.69 -34.01 3.71
N TYR A 213 -24.21 -34.05 4.94
CA TYR A 213 -23.48 -34.50 6.12
C TYR A 213 -24.17 -35.76 6.65
N ASN A 214 -23.44 -36.88 6.72
CA ASN A 214 -23.99 -38.11 7.32
C ASN A 214 -24.24 -37.90 8.80
N ALA A 215 -25.46 -38.21 9.25
CA ALA A 215 -25.86 -38.11 10.64
C ALA A 215 -25.70 -39.46 11.35
N GLU A 216 -24.47 -39.81 11.73
CA GLU A 216 -24.27 -40.70 12.88
C GLU A 216 -24.25 -39.86 14.15
N TRP A 217 -25.17 -40.17 15.07
CA TRP A 217 -25.34 -39.42 16.31
C TRP A 217 -24.25 -39.77 17.32
N THR A 218 -23.20 -38.97 17.39
CA THR A 218 -22.18 -39.09 18.44
C THR A 218 -22.69 -38.45 19.73
N PHE A 219 -23.18 -39.26 20.66
CA PHE A 219 -23.53 -38.81 22.01
C PHE A 219 -22.27 -38.56 22.84
N VAL A 220 -21.98 -37.30 23.18
CA VAL A 220 -20.89 -36.91 24.10
C VAL A 220 -21.45 -36.73 25.52
N PRO A 221 -21.06 -37.55 26.51
CA PRO A 221 -21.53 -37.40 27.88
C PRO A 221 -20.84 -36.19 28.56
N GLN A 222 -21.62 -35.17 28.93
CA GLN A 222 -21.10 -34.11 29.81
C GLN A 222 -21.03 -34.60 31.26
N ASN A 223 -19.85 -35.03 31.71
CA ASN A 223 -19.47 -35.01 33.13
C ASN A 223 -17.99 -35.33 33.34
N THR A 224 -17.22 -34.37 33.87
CA THR A 224 -16.52 -34.52 35.17
C THR A 224 -15.94 -33.19 35.66
N ARG A 225 -15.79 -33.08 36.99
CA ARG A 225 -15.47 -31.85 37.73
C ARG A 225 -14.27 -32.17 38.64
N PHE A 226 -13.21 -31.36 38.61
CA PHE A 226 -12.03 -31.40 39.53
C PHE A 226 -11.23 -32.73 39.51
N GLU A 227 -9.90 -32.76 39.66
CA GLU A 227 -9.12 -32.24 40.80
C GLU A 227 -7.68 -31.82 40.46
N ARG A 228 -7.04 -31.18 41.45
CA ARG A 228 -5.69 -30.61 41.43
C ARG A 228 -4.75 -31.51 42.24
N VAL A 229 -3.63 -31.97 41.65
CA VAL A 229 -2.58 -32.72 42.36
C VAL A 229 -1.25 -31.95 42.32
N LEU A 230 -0.56 -31.91 43.46
CA LEU A 230 0.72 -31.22 43.66
C LEU A 230 1.81 -32.21 44.14
N SER A 231 2.91 -32.32 43.39
CA SER A 231 4.28 -32.63 43.85
C SER A 231 4.53 -34.04 44.48
N PRO A 232 5.77 -34.47 44.84
CA PRO A 232 7.10 -33.82 44.71
C PRO A 232 8.29 -34.73 44.20
N GLU A 233 9.46 -34.09 43.92
CA GLU A 233 10.87 -34.59 44.17
C GLU A 233 11.42 -35.92 43.54
N LEU A 234 12.74 -36.18 43.33
CA LEU A 234 13.98 -35.41 43.11
C LEU A 234 15.15 -36.35 42.65
N GLN A 235 16.23 -35.76 42.08
CA GLN A 235 17.68 -36.16 42.13
C GLN A 235 18.37 -37.16 41.13
N LYS A 236 19.46 -36.62 40.52
CA LYS A 236 20.81 -37.21 40.17
C LYS A 236 20.87 -38.19 38.96
N VAL A 237 21.88 -38.22 38.05
CA VAL A 237 23.29 -37.72 37.88
C VAL A 237 23.51 -37.38 36.37
N GLY A 238 24.50 -36.60 35.84
CA GLY A 238 25.58 -35.74 36.36
C GLY A 238 26.88 -35.73 35.50
N VAL A 239 27.80 -34.76 35.74
CA VAL A 239 29.23 -34.64 35.29
C VAL A 239 29.57 -34.19 33.84
N ILE A 240 29.79 -32.88 33.68
CA ILE A 240 30.98 -32.14 33.18
C ILE A 240 31.92 -32.77 32.11
N ALA A 241 32.14 -32.03 31.01
CA ALA A 241 33.44 -31.87 30.34
C ALA A 241 33.53 -30.48 29.63
N THR A 242 34.71 -29.85 29.57
CA THR A 242 34.89 -28.45 29.14
C THR A 242 36.04 -28.25 28.13
N LEU A 243 35.77 -27.45 27.07
CA LEU A 243 36.70 -26.56 26.34
C LEU A 243 37.79 -27.24 25.44
N PRO A 244 38.42 -26.55 24.44
CA PRO A 244 38.59 -25.09 24.33
C PRO A 244 38.34 -24.38 22.98
N VAL A 245 38.48 -23.04 23.04
CA VAL A 245 38.36 -22.02 21.99
C VAL A 245 39.70 -21.78 21.25
N SER A 246 39.66 -21.36 19.98
CA SER A 246 40.80 -20.65 19.33
C SER A 246 40.36 -19.71 18.17
N HIS A 247 41.11 -18.61 18.00
CA HIS A 247 41.11 -17.59 16.94
C HIS A 247 42.55 -17.02 16.84
N PRO A 248 42.92 -16.18 15.85
CA PRO A 248 42.90 -16.32 14.38
C PRO A 248 44.36 -16.34 13.82
N PRO A 249 44.64 -16.17 12.50
CA PRO A 249 44.98 -14.82 12.02
C PRO A 249 44.69 -14.47 10.53
N GLU A 250 44.60 -13.15 10.31
CA GLU A 250 45.03 -12.31 9.16
C GLU A 250 45.30 -12.87 7.74
N ALA A 251 44.65 -12.23 6.74
CA ALA A 251 45.23 -11.99 5.40
C ALA A 251 44.52 -10.81 4.65
N ARG A 252 44.83 -9.56 5.00
CA ARG A 252 44.24 -8.35 4.38
C ARG A 252 45.21 -7.66 3.42
N GLN A 253 45.67 -8.33 2.34
CA GLN A 253 46.69 -7.75 1.44
C GLN A 253 46.69 -8.29 -0.01
N SER A 254 45.62 -8.12 -0.80
CA SER A 254 45.61 -8.46 -2.25
C SER A 254 44.58 -7.70 -3.11
N ALA A 255 44.39 -6.39 -2.88
CA ALA A 255 43.40 -5.58 -3.61
C ALA A 255 43.87 -4.16 -3.99
N LEU A 256 45.17 -3.96 -4.27
CA LEU A 256 45.73 -2.63 -4.62
C LEU A 256 46.62 -2.57 -5.87
N ASN A 257 46.87 -3.69 -6.57
CA ASN A 257 47.77 -3.74 -7.73
C ASN A 257 47.04 -4.11 -9.04
N ALA A 258 46.18 -3.21 -9.55
CA ALA A 258 45.69 -3.27 -10.95
C ALA A 258 45.17 -1.92 -11.50
N ILE A 259 45.57 -0.77 -10.93
CA ILE A 259 45.33 0.55 -11.56
C ILE A 259 46.66 1.08 -12.07
N GLN A 260 47.10 0.58 -13.23
CA GLN A 260 48.13 1.20 -14.09
C GLN A 260 48.25 0.41 -15.40
N HIS A 261 47.64 0.92 -16.47
CA HIS A 261 48.27 1.10 -17.78
C HIS A 261 47.28 1.79 -18.74
N GLY A 262 47.67 2.96 -19.25
CA GLY A 262 46.92 3.71 -20.27
C GLY A 262 47.72 3.84 -21.56
N GLY A 263 47.01 4.12 -22.66
CA GLY A 263 47.53 4.26 -24.02
C GLY A 263 46.77 3.36 -25.01
N SER A 264 46.34 3.78 -26.20
CA SER A 264 46.54 5.07 -26.90
C SER A 264 45.36 5.36 -27.85
N LEU A 265 45.29 6.59 -28.36
CA LEU A 265 44.23 7.10 -29.25
C LEU A 265 44.33 6.54 -30.69
N SER A 266 43.18 6.29 -31.32
CA SER A 266 43.00 6.38 -32.77
C SER A 266 41.52 6.61 -33.11
N SER A 267 41.24 7.53 -34.02
CA SER A 267 39.89 7.88 -34.45
C SER A 267 39.37 6.97 -35.56
N ASN A 268 38.06 6.70 -35.56
CA ASN A 268 37.26 6.64 -36.78
C ASN A 268 35.75 6.65 -36.46
N HIS A 269 35.00 7.54 -37.12
CA HIS A 269 33.54 7.57 -37.02
C HIS A 269 32.90 6.39 -37.76
N LYS A 270 31.93 5.72 -37.13
CA LYS A 270 30.83 4.99 -37.78
C LYS A 270 29.57 5.05 -36.89
N PRO A 271 28.35 4.88 -37.44
CA PRO A 271 27.11 5.14 -36.72
C PRO A 271 26.91 4.20 -35.53
N LEU A 272 26.25 4.70 -34.47
CA LEU A 272 25.88 3.90 -33.31
C LEU A 272 24.89 2.80 -33.73
N SER A 273 25.31 1.54 -33.63
CA SER A 273 24.41 0.40 -33.73
C SER A 273 23.65 0.24 -32.41
N THR A 274 22.33 0.05 -32.49
CA THR A 274 21.45 -0.23 -31.36
C THR A 274 21.85 -1.53 -30.65
N PRO A 275 22.08 -1.54 -29.32
CA PRO A 275 22.22 -2.78 -28.56
C PRO A 275 20.88 -3.51 -28.47
N GLY A 276 20.87 -4.81 -28.77
CA GLY A 276 19.72 -5.67 -28.46
C GLY A 276 19.56 -5.83 -26.94
N LEU A 277 18.31 -5.85 -26.46
CA LEU A 277 17.95 -5.85 -25.03
C LEU A 277 18.05 -7.24 -24.36
N ASP A 278 18.92 -8.13 -24.83
CA ASP A 278 19.07 -9.49 -24.27
C ASP A 278 19.88 -9.53 -22.97
N GLN A 279 20.48 -8.41 -22.56
CA GLN A 279 20.94 -8.13 -21.19
C GLN A 279 21.13 -6.61 -21.02
N PRO A 280 20.20 -5.87 -20.39
CA PRO A 280 20.36 -4.43 -20.20
C PRO A 280 21.51 -4.13 -19.23
N ASN A 281 22.47 -3.31 -19.67
CA ASN A 281 23.48 -2.74 -18.78
C ASN A 281 22.79 -1.93 -17.67
N TRP A 282 23.08 -2.20 -16.41
CA TRP A 282 22.45 -1.56 -15.26
C TRP A 282 22.62 -0.03 -15.27
N ASP A 283 23.80 0.47 -15.65
CA ASP A 283 24.04 1.91 -15.81
C ASP A 283 23.07 2.56 -16.81
N SER A 284 22.65 1.82 -17.84
CA SER A 284 21.70 2.29 -18.84
C SER A 284 20.26 2.35 -18.30
N LEU A 285 19.86 1.38 -17.46
CA LEU A 285 18.55 1.42 -16.77
C LEU A 285 18.49 2.53 -15.72
N VAL A 286 19.55 2.71 -14.92
CA VAL A 286 19.65 3.80 -13.93
C VAL A 286 19.56 5.15 -14.64
N ARG A 287 20.32 5.35 -15.73
CA ARG A 287 20.24 6.59 -16.53
C ARG A 287 18.87 6.80 -17.16
N LEU A 288 18.22 5.75 -17.68
CA LEU A 288 16.86 5.85 -18.23
C LEU A 288 15.89 6.37 -17.16
N VAL A 289 15.82 5.72 -15.99
CA VAL A 289 14.91 6.14 -14.90
C VAL A 289 15.16 7.59 -14.47
N ILE A 290 16.43 7.99 -14.30
CA ILE A 290 16.81 9.36 -13.90
C ILE A 290 16.40 10.38 -14.97
N THR A 291 16.74 10.15 -16.24
CA THR A 291 16.46 11.07 -17.36
C THR A 291 14.98 11.12 -17.79
N SER A 292 14.22 10.05 -17.53
CA SER A 292 12.77 10.00 -17.75
C SER A 292 11.96 10.63 -16.62
N TYR A 293 12.53 10.84 -15.43
CA TYR A 293 11.82 11.44 -14.30
C TYR A 293 12.11 12.93 -14.09
N ILE A 294 13.39 13.31 -14.13
CA ILE A 294 13.84 14.62 -13.65
C ILE A 294 13.77 15.66 -14.77
N PRO A 295 13.25 16.87 -14.51
CA PRO A 295 13.23 17.94 -15.51
C PRO A 295 14.62 18.24 -16.09
N GLU A 296 14.68 18.53 -17.39
CA GLU A 296 15.96 18.63 -18.12
C GLU A 296 16.91 19.70 -17.56
N ASN A 297 16.35 20.80 -17.06
CA ASN A 297 17.08 21.89 -16.42
C ASN A 297 17.63 21.53 -15.02
N GLU A 298 17.06 20.53 -14.35
CA GLU A 298 17.52 20.04 -13.03
C GLU A 298 18.58 18.92 -13.17
N LEU A 299 18.63 18.23 -14.32
CA LEU A 299 19.51 17.09 -14.59
C LEU A 299 21.02 17.36 -14.37
N PRO A 300 21.61 18.50 -14.79
CA PRO A 300 23.05 18.74 -14.63
C PRO A 300 23.50 18.75 -13.16
N PHE A 301 22.63 19.19 -12.25
CA PHE A 301 22.95 19.37 -10.84
C PHE A 301 23.01 18.05 -10.06
N ILE A 302 22.57 16.92 -10.63
CA ILE A 302 22.67 15.58 -10.01
C ILE A 302 24.12 15.10 -9.99
N CYS A 303 24.88 15.45 -11.03
CA CYS A 303 26.26 15.03 -11.19
C CYS A 303 27.25 15.86 -10.35
N ASP A 304 26.77 16.96 -9.76
CA ASP A 304 27.60 17.92 -9.03
C ASP A 304 27.22 17.97 -7.54
N ASN A 305 27.94 17.18 -6.74
CA ASN A 305 27.82 17.13 -5.28
C ASN A 305 28.35 18.41 -4.57
N SER A 306 28.81 19.43 -5.30
CA SER A 306 29.48 20.59 -4.71
C SER A 306 28.53 21.66 -4.13
N ASP A 307 27.26 21.71 -4.57
CA ASP A 307 26.33 22.78 -4.22
C ASP A 307 25.04 22.27 -3.55
N ASN A 308 25.13 21.96 -2.25
CA ASN A 308 23.99 21.65 -1.37
C ASN A 308 23.01 22.83 -1.16
N SER A 309 23.24 24.01 -1.77
CA SER A 309 22.40 25.19 -1.56
C SER A 309 21.10 25.21 -2.40
N ARG A 310 21.00 24.36 -3.44
CA ARG A 310 19.83 24.32 -4.33
C ARG A 310 18.87 23.20 -3.94
N TYR A 311 17.88 23.58 -3.15
CA TYR A 311 16.89 22.70 -2.53
C TYR A 311 15.99 21.96 -3.53
N ARG A 312 16.41 20.78 -4.00
CA ARG A 312 15.69 19.95 -4.98
C ARG A 312 14.70 18.99 -4.32
N ILE A 313 13.42 19.14 -4.66
CA ILE A 313 12.32 18.29 -4.16
C ILE A 313 12.24 16.98 -4.97
N CYS A 314 12.35 17.09 -6.30
CA CYS A 314 12.21 15.98 -7.23
C CYS A 314 13.46 15.08 -7.31
N GLY A 315 14.64 15.69 -7.41
CA GLY A 315 15.90 14.99 -7.68
C GLY A 315 16.52 14.27 -6.48
N SER A 316 16.20 14.67 -5.24
CA SER A 316 16.97 14.23 -4.06
C SER A 316 17.03 12.71 -3.90
N TRP A 317 15.89 12.02 -4.05
CA TRP A 317 15.85 10.56 -3.97
C TRP A 317 16.46 9.87 -5.20
N MET A 318 16.46 10.52 -6.36
CA MET A 318 17.10 9.98 -7.57
C MET A 318 18.63 10.01 -7.48
N GLU A 319 19.19 11.01 -6.77
CA GLU A 319 20.63 11.09 -6.49
C GLU A 319 21.18 9.89 -5.71
N VAL A 320 20.34 9.15 -4.97
CA VAL A 320 20.79 7.96 -4.23
C VAL A 320 20.76 6.66 -5.05
N LEU A 321 20.06 6.63 -6.19
CA LEU A 321 19.94 5.42 -6.99
C LEU A 321 21.28 4.89 -7.54
N PRO A 322 22.20 5.71 -8.09
CA PRO A 322 23.51 5.23 -8.55
C PRO A 322 24.34 4.62 -7.42
N GLU A 323 24.31 5.22 -6.23
CA GLU A 323 25.05 4.74 -5.05
C GLU A 323 24.49 3.39 -4.55
N LEU A 324 23.17 3.30 -4.37
CA LEU A 324 22.50 2.08 -3.92
C LEU A 324 22.61 0.93 -4.96
N THR A 325 22.54 1.24 -6.27
CA THR A 325 22.67 0.20 -7.31
C THR A 325 24.08 -0.32 -7.50
N ALA A 326 25.11 0.51 -7.22
CA ALA A 326 26.51 0.07 -7.21
C ALA A 326 26.85 -0.85 -6.03
N GLN A 327 26.16 -0.70 -4.90
CA GLN A 327 26.40 -1.47 -3.66
C GLN A 327 25.60 -2.79 -3.60
N THR A 328 24.69 -3.05 -4.54
CA THR A 328 23.73 -4.17 -4.47
C THR A 328 24.15 -5.42 -5.24
N HIS A 329 23.76 -6.59 -4.72
CA HIS A 329 23.89 -7.88 -5.40
C HIS A 329 22.94 -8.03 -6.59
N GLN A 330 23.14 -9.07 -7.41
CA GLN A 330 22.41 -9.26 -8.67
C GLN A 330 20.89 -9.41 -8.50
N ASP A 331 20.45 -10.01 -7.39
CA ASP A 331 19.05 -10.29 -7.04
C ASP A 331 18.46 -9.26 -6.05
N SER A 332 19.02 -8.05 -6.02
CA SER A 332 18.54 -6.95 -5.17
C SER A 332 17.09 -6.56 -5.43
N ILE A 333 16.39 -6.17 -4.36
CA ILE A 333 14.99 -5.73 -4.41
C ILE A 333 14.88 -4.43 -5.21
N LEU A 334 15.83 -3.49 -5.00
CA LEU A 334 15.90 -2.25 -5.76
C LEU A 334 16.13 -2.50 -7.25
N ARG A 335 16.96 -3.49 -7.61
CA ARG A 335 17.18 -3.88 -9.00
C ARG A 335 15.92 -4.41 -9.69
N LEU A 336 15.09 -5.18 -8.98
CA LEU A 336 13.79 -5.63 -9.49
C LEU A 336 12.80 -4.46 -9.62
N ALA A 337 12.71 -3.60 -8.59
CA ALA A 337 11.81 -2.44 -8.60
C ALA A 337 12.19 -1.40 -9.68
N MET A 338 13.48 -1.18 -9.91
CA MET A 338 13.98 -0.31 -10.99
C MET A 338 13.75 -0.91 -12.37
N LYS A 339 13.88 -2.23 -12.54
CA LYS A 339 13.48 -2.91 -13.78
C LYS A 339 12.01 -2.68 -14.07
N ALA A 340 11.11 -2.91 -13.11
CA ALA A 340 9.68 -2.70 -13.27
C ALA A 340 9.36 -1.26 -13.72
N LEU A 341 9.91 -0.26 -13.03
CA LEU A 341 9.76 1.15 -13.41
C LEU A 341 10.29 1.42 -14.82
N ALA A 342 11.52 0.99 -15.14
CA ALA A 342 12.12 1.19 -16.45
C ALA A 342 11.30 0.55 -17.58
N THR A 343 10.79 -0.68 -17.38
CA THR A 343 9.92 -1.35 -18.36
C THR A 343 8.59 -0.64 -18.55
N SER A 344 7.97 -0.11 -17.49
CA SER A 344 6.72 0.67 -17.61
C SER A 344 6.91 2.00 -18.32
N ILE A 345 8.07 2.66 -18.14
CA ILE A 345 8.45 3.88 -18.89
C ILE A 345 8.60 3.57 -20.39
N LEU A 346 9.28 2.48 -20.74
CA LEU A 346 9.45 2.08 -22.14
C LEU A 346 8.11 1.67 -22.78
N ALA A 347 7.29 0.90 -22.07
CA ALA A 347 5.98 0.43 -22.55
C ALA A 347 4.98 1.57 -22.83
N THR A 348 5.12 2.70 -22.13
CA THR A 348 4.27 3.89 -22.31
C THR A 348 4.82 4.90 -23.33
N THR A 349 6.02 4.69 -23.86
CA THR A 349 6.67 5.62 -24.82
C THR A 349 6.27 5.30 -26.27
N PRO A 350 5.60 6.20 -27.03
CA PRO A 350 4.92 5.90 -28.32
C PRO A 350 5.74 5.34 -29.49
N HIS A 351 7.07 5.18 -29.36
CA HIS A 351 7.95 4.69 -30.43
C HIS A 351 8.93 3.58 -29.98
N GLN A 352 8.78 3.04 -28.77
CA GLN A 352 9.68 2.01 -28.20
C GLN A 352 8.97 0.72 -27.77
N SER A 353 7.68 0.58 -28.07
CA SER A 353 6.81 -0.56 -27.72
C SER A 353 7.10 -1.89 -28.44
N SER A 354 8.32 -2.09 -28.95
CA SER A 354 8.74 -3.27 -29.72
C SER A 354 9.44 -4.36 -28.91
N SER A 355 9.54 -4.22 -27.58
CA SER A 355 10.12 -5.23 -26.69
C SER A 355 9.07 -6.17 -26.09
N ASN A 356 9.30 -7.49 -26.16
CA ASN A 356 8.53 -8.54 -25.47
C ASN A 356 8.66 -8.52 -23.92
N LEU A 357 8.99 -7.37 -23.32
CA LEU A 357 9.17 -7.23 -21.88
C LEU A 357 7.81 -6.94 -21.24
N ASP A 358 7.31 -7.86 -20.43
CA ASP A 358 6.14 -7.62 -19.58
C ASP A 358 6.58 -6.81 -18.34
N PRO A 359 6.10 -5.56 -18.15
CA PRO A 359 6.37 -4.79 -16.93
C PRO A 359 5.72 -5.42 -15.70
N THR A 360 4.65 -6.19 -15.89
CA THR A 360 3.82 -6.79 -14.84
C THR A 360 4.59 -7.88 -14.09
N GLU A 361 5.32 -8.74 -14.81
CA GLU A 361 6.19 -9.78 -14.23
C GLU A 361 7.24 -9.17 -13.30
N HIS A 362 7.96 -8.14 -13.79
CA HIS A 362 8.97 -7.43 -13.02
C HIS A 362 8.39 -6.75 -11.78
N TYR A 363 7.18 -6.19 -11.90
CA TYR A 363 6.46 -5.55 -10.81
C TYR A 363 6.09 -6.54 -9.69
N TYR A 364 5.50 -7.70 -10.05
CA TYR A 364 5.19 -8.75 -9.08
C TYR A 364 6.43 -9.37 -8.44
N ALA A 365 7.50 -9.58 -9.21
CA ALA A 365 8.79 -10.06 -8.69
C ALA A 365 9.36 -9.09 -7.65
N ALA A 366 9.33 -7.78 -7.93
CA ALA A 366 9.78 -6.74 -7.01
C ALA A 366 8.94 -6.66 -5.73
N ILE A 367 7.60 -6.74 -5.82
CA ILE A 367 6.72 -6.81 -4.64
C ILE A 367 7.02 -8.05 -3.80
N ARG A 368 7.18 -9.22 -4.44
CA ARG A 368 7.47 -10.47 -3.73
C ARG A 368 8.81 -10.37 -2.98
N ALA A 369 9.85 -9.86 -3.65
CA ALA A 369 11.16 -9.66 -3.05
C ALA A 369 11.12 -8.65 -1.88
N LEU A 370 10.41 -7.53 -2.06
CA LEU A 370 10.22 -6.51 -1.00
C LEU A 370 9.47 -7.08 0.21
N ARG A 371 8.38 -7.83 0.00
CA ARG A 371 7.64 -8.51 1.09
C ARG A 371 8.57 -9.46 1.87
N ILE A 372 9.41 -10.24 1.18
CA ILE A 372 10.39 -11.14 1.80
C ILE A 372 11.45 -10.35 2.60
N GLY A 373 12.01 -9.29 2.01
CA GLY A 373 13.04 -8.45 2.65
C GLY A 373 12.55 -7.76 3.93
N ILE A 374 11.35 -7.15 3.89
CA ILE A 374 10.75 -6.52 5.08
C ILE A 374 10.50 -7.55 6.19
N VAL A 375 10.06 -8.77 5.85
CA VAL A 375 9.87 -9.87 6.82
C VAL A 375 11.19 -10.39 7.40
N ALA A 376 12.30 -10.31 6.65
CA ALA A 376 13.63 -10.65 7.14
C ALA A 376 14.18 -9.65 8.18
N ARG A 377 13.61 -8.42 8.23
CA ARG A 377 13.96 -7.35 9.19
C ARG A 377 15.43 -6.95 9.21
N ASP A 378 16.09 -6.97 8.06
CA ASP A 378 17.47 -6.46 7.96
C ASP A 378 17.51 -4.94 8.25
N PRO A 379 18.21 -4.49 9.32
CA PRO A 379 18.33 -3.08 9.65
C PRO A 379 19.12 -2.28 8.60
N ASP A 380 20.01 -2.90 7.83
CA ASP A 380 20.87 -2.18 6.88
C ASP A 380 20.18 -1.95 5.52
N SER A 381 19.26 -2.82 5.12
CA SER A 381 18.47 -2.72 3.88
C SER A 381 17.38 -1.61 3.87
N HIS A 382 17.22 -0.80 4.91
CA HIS A 382 16.14 0.20 4.99
C HIS A 382 16.16 1.24 3.84
N ALA A 383 17.35 1.67 3.43
CA ALA A 383 17.50 2.59 2.29
C ALA A 383 17.11 1.92 0.97
N GLU A 384 17.46 0.65 0.80
CA GLU A 384 17.08 -0.15 -0.38
C GLU A 384 15.56 -0.34 -0.43
N PHE A 385 14.92 -0.70 0.69
CA PHE A 385 13.46 -0.85 0.76
C PHE A 385 12.74 0.45 0.42
N ALA A 386 13.15 1.59 1.00
CA ALA A 386 12.54 2.88 0.70
C ALA A 386 12.73 3.30 -0.77
N ALA A 387 13.93 3.15 -1.33
CA ALA A 387 14.18 3.42 -2.76
C ALA A 387 13.34 2.50 -3.67
N SER A 388 13.21 1.22 -3.30
CA SER A 388 12.38 0.23 -4.02
C SER A 388 10.90 0.63 -3.99
N ILE A 389 10.37 1.01 -2.82
CA ILE A 389 8.99 1.47 -2.67
C ILE A 389 8.74 2.73 -3.51
N MET A 390 9.72 3.62 -3.67
CA MET A 390 9.57 4.80 -4.53
C MET A 390 9.46 4.40 -6.00
N CYS A 391 10.32 3.47 -6.45
CA CYS A 391 10.25 2.95 -7.81
C CYS A 391 8.91 2.26 -8.09
N LEU A 392 8.41 1.45 -7.14
CA LEU A 392 7.10 0.79 -7.24
C LEU A 392 5.95 1.80 -7.23
N SER A 393 6.01 2.83 -6.37
CA SER A 393 5.02 3.92 -6.32
C SER A 393 4.92 4.65 -7.66
N LEU A 394 6.04 4.91 -8.33
CA LEU A 394 6.03 5.49 -9.68
C LEU A 394 5.58 4.49 -10.75
N THR A 395 5.86 3.20 -10.58
CA THR A 395 5.37 2.15 -11.48
C THR A 395 3.83 2.07 -11.43
N GLU A 396 3.23 2.15 -10.24
CA GLU A 396 1.76 2.22 -10.09
C GLU A 396 1.16 3.37 -10.90
N VAL A 397 1.82 4.52 -10.94
CA VAL A 397 1.30 5.68 -11.69
C VAL A 397 1.15 5.39 -13.18
N MET A 398 1.92 4.44 -13.72
CA MET A 398 1.91 4.00 -15.12
C MET A 398 0.93 2.85 -15.41
N TYR A 399 0.30 2.26 -14.39
CA TYR A 399 -0.77 1.26 -14.54
C TYR A 399 -2.16 1.91 -14.47
N ARG A 400 -3.15 1.26 -15.09
CA ARG A 400 -4.57 1.60 -14.86
C ARG A 400 -5.01 1.03 -13.52
N ASP A 401 -5.96 1.72 -12.86
CA ASP A 401 -6.68 1.25 -11.67
C ASP A 401 -5.81 0.96 -10.41
N SER A 402 -4.59 1.49 -10.40
CA SER A 402 -3.53 1.27 -9.39
C SER A 402 -3.62 2.12 -8.12
N ALA A 403 -4.64 2.99 -7.98
CA ALA A 403 -4.71 3.98 -6.89
C ALA A 403 -4.65 3.36 -5.49
N ALA A 404 -5.20 2.14 -5.32
CA ALA A 404 -5.12 1.38 -4.07
C ALA A 404 -3.69 0.90 -3.76
N GLY A 405 -2.95 0.45 -4.77
CA GLY A 405 -1.57 -0.01 -4.64
C GLY A 405 -0.60 1.14 -4.34
N LEU A 406 -0.78 2.30 -4.98
CA LEU A 406 -0.05 3.53 -4.64
C LEU A 406 -0.27 3.93 -3.17
N SER A 407 -1.52 3.90 -2.69
CA SER A 407 -1.83 4.13 -1.27
C SER A 407 -1.15 3.11 -0.35
N ALA A 408 -1.13 1.82 -0.73
CA ALA A 408 -0.46 0.77 0.04
C ALA A 408 1.04 1.00 0.16
N HIS A 409 1.73 1.41 -0.91
CA HIS A 409 3.16 1.76 -0.89
C HIS A 409 3.46 2.96 0.02
N ILE A 410 2.68 4.04 -0.08
CA ILE A 410 2.85 5.24 0.75
C ILE A 410 2.59 4.93 2.24
N LYS A 411 1.60 4.09 2.54
CA LYS A 411 1.37 3.60 3.92
C LYS A 411 2.51 2.70 4.41
N GLY A 412 3.01 1.80 3.56
CA GLY A 412 4.13 0.92 3.86
C GLY A 412 5.41 1.70 4.20
N VAL A 413 5.75 2.72 3.41
CA VAL A 413 6.94 3.56 3.69
C VAL A 413 6.73 4.45 4.91
N SER A 414 5.49 4.93 5.18
CA SER A 414 5.17 5.64 6.42
C SER A 414 5.50 4.81 7.67
N GLN A 415 5.20 3.51 7.66
CA GLN A 415 5.55 2.60 8.75
C GLN A 415 7.07 2.35 8.82
N LEU A 416 7.75 2.19 7.67
CA LEU A 416 9.21 2.03 7.60
C LEU A 416 9.98 3.25 8.15
N LEU A 417 9.43 4.46 7.98
CA LEU A 417 9.97 5.68 8.59
C LEU A 417 9.81 5.66 10.12
N GLN A 418 8.62 5.29 10.61
CA GLN A 418 8.32 5.23 12.03
C GLN A 418 9.21 4.25 12.80
N THR A 419 9.55 3.10 12.21
CA THR A 419 10.40 2.09 12.85
C THR A 419 11.84 2.55 13.15
N ARG A 420 12.31 3.64 12.52
CA ARG A 420 13.65 4.21 12.78
C ARG A 420 13.65 5.51 13.59
N GLY A 421 12.52 6.22 13.68
CA GLY A 421 12.42 7.54 14.32
C GLY A 421 13.06 8.67 13.50
N ALA A 422 12.72 9.93 13.81
CA ALA A 422 13.07 11.08 12.97
C ALA A 422 14.60 11.38 12.93
N GLU A 423 15.31 11.08 14.02
CA GLU A 423 16.75 11.34 14.19
C GLU A 423 17.61 10.65 13.10
N GLN A 424 17.17 9.50 12.57
CA GLN A 424 17.86 8.75 11.51
C GLN A 424 17.78 9.45 10.13
N TYR A 425 16.91 10.44 9.97
CA TYR A 425 16.64 11.14 8.71
C TYR A 425 17.30 12.53 8.61
N LYS A 426 18.32 12.78 9.44
CA LYS A 426 19.07 14.06 9.50
C LYS A 426 20.04 14.29 8.35
N SER A 427 20.60 13.22 7.76
CA SER A 427 21.57 13.32 6.67
C SER A 427 21.68 12.05 5.82
N GLY A 428 22.49 12.13 4.77
CA GLY A 428 22.83 10.99 3.90
C GLY A 428 21.65 10.47 3.07
N ILE A 429 21.75 9.21 2.65
CA ILE A 429 20.78 8.54 1.78
C ILE A 429 19.36 8.57 2.38
N LEU A 430 19.24 8.30 3.69
CA LEU A 430 17.94 8.28 4.37
C LEU A 430 17.26 9.66 4.33
N HIS A 431 18.00 10.75 4.58
CA HIS A 431 17.45 12.10 4.46
C HIS A 431 16.94 12.41 3.05
N LYS A 432 17.71 12.06 2.01
CA LYS A 432 17.31 12.27 0.60
C LYS A 432 16.04 11.49 0.23
N LEU A 433 15.93 10.24 0.68
CA LEU A 433 14.73 9.41 0.51
C LEU A 433 13.51 10.00 1.27
N PHE A 434 13.72 10.43 2.52
CA PHE A 434 12.69 11.09 3.34
C PHE A 434 12.15 12.37 2.68
N VAL A 435 13.05 13.22 2.19
CA VAL A 435 12.73 14.43 1.41
C VAL A 435 11.86 14.09 0.20
N GLY A 436 12.21 13.04 -0.56
CA GLY A 436 11.42 12.58 -1.70
C GLY A 436 10.03 12.04 -1.35
N PHE A 437 9.88 11.33 -0.22
CA PHE A 437 8.59 10.80 0.23
C PHE A 437 7.69 11.80 0.96
N ARG A 438 8.25 12.86 1.57
CA ARG A 438 7.49 13.82 2.40
C ARG A 438 6.26 14.42 1.69
N PRO A 439 6.31 14.81 0.39
CA PRO A 439 5.12 15.25 -0.35
C PRO A 439 4.05 14.16 -0.43
N LEU A 440 4.43 12.94 -0.85
CA LEU A 440 3.50 11.81 -1.01
C LEU A 440 2.80 11.45 0.30
N LEU A 441 3.57 11.38 1.40
CA LEU A 441 3.07 11.06 2.74
C LEU A 441 2.05 12.09 3.26
N ILE A 442 2.29 13.38 3.03
CA ILE A 442 1.37 14.44 3.46
C ILE A 442 0.13 14.45 2.55
N THR A 443 0.29 14.33 1.23
CA THR A 443 -0.86 14.28 0.33
C THR A 443 -1.76 13.05 0.55
N GLU A 444 -1.19 11.91 0.94
CA GLU A 444 -1.95 10.72 1.35
C GLU A 444 -2.72 10.95 2.66
N ALA A 445 -2.14 11.68 3.62
CA ALA A 445 -2.82 12.06 4.85
C ALA A 445 -4.02 12.99 4.59
N PHE A 446 -3.87 13.97 3.68
CA PHE A 446 -5.00 14.77 3.17
C PHE A 446 -6.06 13.90 2.49
N ARG A 447 -5.66 13.00 1.58
CA ARG A 447 -6.59 12.13 0.83
C ARG A 447 -7.37 11.18 1.73
N SER A 448 -6.73 10.66 2.77
CA SER A 448 -7.35 9.76 3.75
C SER A 448 -8.05 10.49 4.90
N ARG A 449 -7.87 11.81 5.04
CA ARG A 449 -8.34 12.62 6.16
C ARG A 449 -7.92 12.01 7.51
N GLN A 450 -6.64 11.68 7.62
CA GLN A 450 -6.04 11.07 8.81
C GLN A 450 -4.86 11.89 9.33
N PRO A 451 -4.64 11.97 10.65
CA PRO A 451 -3.45 12.58 11.22
C PRO A 451 -2.15 11.95 10.69
N THR A 452 -1.08 12.75 10.62
CA THR A 452 0.25 12.28 10.18
C THR A 452 1.33 12.62 11.19
N ILE A 453 2.28 11.69 11.39
CA ILE A 453 3.47 11.91 12.24
C ILE A 453 4.27 13.14 11.82
N LEU A 454 4.19 13.51 10.54
CA LEU A 454 4.93 14.62 9.93
C LEU A 454 4.45 16.00 10.42
N ALA A 455 3.36 16.05 11.19
CA ALA A 455 2.87 17.23 11.89
C ALA A 455 3.55 17.48 13.25
N SER A 456 4.28 16.50 13.81
CA SER A 456 4.93 16.69 15.11
C SER A 456 6.20 17.55 14.99
N GLU A 457 6.53 18.28 16.06
CA GLU A 457 7.77 19.08 16.11
C GLU A 457 9.01 18.23 15.82
N GLU A 458 9.04 16.97 16.29
CA GLU A 458 10.12 16.02 16.03
C GLU A 458 10.36 15.82 14.53
N TRP A 459 9.31 15.50 13.77
CA TRP A 459 9.39 15.26 12.32
C TRP A 459 9.44 16.53 11.47
N ILE A 460 9.12 17.69 12.04
CA ILE A 460 9.30 19.01 11.41
C ILE A 460 10.74 19.51 11.57
N GLN A 461 11.34 19.35 12.75
CA GLN A 461 12.63 19.95 13.11
C GLN A 461 13.81 18.99 12.90
N LEU A 462 13.77 17.76 13.44
CA LEU A 462 14.96 16.91 13.48
C LEU A 462 15.51 16.60 12.07
N PRO A 463 14.72 16.15 11.08
CA PRO A 463 15.26 15.83 9.75
C PRO A 463 15.91 17.03 9.03
N PHE A 464 15.52 18.25 9.38
CA PHE A 464 16.05 19.51 8.81
C PHE A 464 17.01 20.26 9.76
N SER A 465 17.50 19.61 10.81
CA SER A 465 18.46 20.20 11.75
C SER A 465 19.88 20.38 11.20
N ILE A 466 20.21 19.70 10.09
CA ILE A 466 21.49 19.83 9.38
C ILE A 466 21.32 20.60 8.06
N TYR A 467 20.22 20.38 7.35
CA TYR A 467 19.93 21.00 6.05
C TYR A 467 18.66 21.84 6.14
N SER A 468 18.73 23.10 5.70
CA SER A 468 17.55 23.97 5.64
C SER A 468 16.48 23.37 4.71
N PRO A 469 15.18 23.47 5.08
CA PRO A 469 14.10 22.96 4.25
C PRO A 469 13.90 23.80 2.98
N SER A 470 13.57 23.14 1.87
CA SER A 470 13.11 23.80 0.63
C SER A 470 11.84 24.61 0.86
N LEU A 471 11.51 25.54 -0.05
CA LEU A 471 10.22 26.26 0.01
C LEU A 471 9.01 25.31 0.03
N MET A 472 9.08 24.17 -0.67
CA MET A 472 8.03 23.15 -0.60
C MET A 472 8.01 22.43 0.75
N HIS A 473 9.16 22.14 1.36
CA HIS A 473 9.15 21.57 2.72
C HIS A 473 8.68 22.57 3.77
N ILE A 474 8.94 23.87 3.59
CA ILE A 474 8.35 24.94 4.41
C ILE A 474 6.82 24.98 4.24
N LEU A 475 6.29 24.89 3.01
CA LEU A 475 4.86 24.74 2.76
C LEU A 475 4.29 23.51 3.45
N LEU A 476 4.90 22.35 3.23
CA LEU A 476 4.49 21.07 3.80
C LEU A 476 4.49 21.11 5.34
N ASN A 477 5.46 21.79 5.97
CA ASN A 477 5.48 21.98 7.43
C ASN A 477 4.30 22.83 7.92
N LYS A 478 3.92 23.89 7.18
CA LYS A 478 2.75 24.74 7.52
C LYS A 478 1.42 23.98 7.45
N VAL A 479 1.30 23.00 6.54
CA VAL A 479 0.04 22.30 6.28
C VAL A 479 -0.04 20.88 6.85
N ALA A 480 1.05 20.33 7.39
CA ALA A 480 1.09 18.96 7.91
C ALA A 480 0.06 18.69 9.02
N ILE A 481 -0.37 19.71 9.75
CA ILE A 481 -1.41 19.62 10.80
C ILE A 481 -2.84 19.58 10.24
N VAL A 482 -3.08 20.06 9.01
CA VAL A 482 -4.43 20.17 8.42
C VAL A 482 -5.15 18.81 8.34
N PRO A 483 -4.52 17.68 7.96
CA PRO A 483 -5.16 16.37 8.01
C PRO A 483 -5.72 15.97 9.39
N THR A 484 -5.11 16.43 10.49
CA THR A 484 -5.64 16.25 11.85
C THR A 484 -6.92 17.06 12.05
N CYS A 485 -6.96 18.30 11.55
CA CYS A 485 -8.17 19.11 11.55
C CYS A 485 -9.28 18.48 10.70
N LEU A 486 -8.96 17.93 9.51
CA LEU A 486 -9.93 17.23 8.66
C LEU A 486 -10.56 16.03 9.38
N HIS A 487 -9.73 15.23 10.05
CA HIS A 487 -10.19 14.09 10.85
C HIS A 487 -11.15 14.52 11.96
N GLN A 488 -10.81 15.58 12.69
CA GLN A 488 -11.67 16.14 13.75
C GLN A 488 -13.00 16.69 13.20
N ILE A 489 -13.00 17.30 12.01
CA ILE A 489 -14.25 17.74 11.35
C ILE A 489 -15.16 16.54 11.07
N ASP A 490 -14.61 15.40 10.66
CA ASP A 490 -15.40 14.20 10.36
C ASP A 490 -16.01 13.61 11.64
N GLU A 491 -15.21 13.44 12.71
CA GLU A 491 -15.71 12.98 14.02
C GLU A 491 -16.83 13.88 14.57
N MET A 492 -16.70 15.20 14.40
CA MET A 492 -17.74 16.18 14.81
C MET A 492 -18.97 16.17 13.88
N SER A 493 -18.79 15.86 12.59
CA SER A 493 -19.88 15.77 11.61
C SER A 493 -20.81 14.59 11.90
N ASP A 494 -20.27 13.49 12.44
CA ASP A 494 -21.04 12.30 12.81
C ASP A 494 -21.89 12.49 14.07
N ASN A 495 -21.44 13.31 15.04
CA ASN A 495 -22.14 13.56 16.31
C ASN A 495 -22.19 15.05 16.72
N PRO A 496 -22.80 15.94 15.91
CA PRO A 496 -22.75 17.39 16.13
C PRO A 496 -23.41 17.83 17.43
N GLY A 497 -24.39 17.07 17.96
CA GLY A 497 -25.09 17.38 19.21
C GLY A 497 -24.33 17.03 20.50
N GLN A 498 -23.19 16.35 20.42
CA GLN A 498 -22.36 15.97 21.58
C GLN A 498 -20.99 16.69 21.62
N THR A 499 -20.70 17.52 20.62
CA THR A 499 -19.40 18.17 20.48
C THR A 499 -19.33 19.45 21.31
N ASP A 500 -18.21 19.66 22.01
CA ASP A 500 -17.94 20.88 22.78
C ASP A 500 -17.78 22.12 21.86
N PRO A 501 -18.58 23.19 22.04
CA PRO A 501 -18.41 24.45 21.31
C PRO A 501 -17.00 25.07 21.40
N SER A 502 -16.28 24.86 22.51
CA SER A 502 -14.90 25.33 22.65
C SER A 502 -13.95 24.60 21.68
N ALA A 503 -14.11 23.28 21.52
CA ALA A 503 -13.36 22.48 20.58
C ALA A 503 -13.63 22.89 19.12
N ILE A 504 -14.91 23.13 18.77
CA ILE A 504 -15.31 23.62 17.43
C ILE A 504 -14.68 25.00 17.14
N THR A 505 -14.75 25.93 18.09
CA THR A 505 -14.15 27.27 17.95
C THR A 505 -12.63 27.20 17.77
N THR A 506 -11.97 26.30 18.51
CA THR A 506 -10.52 26.06 18.42
C THR A 506 -10.13 25.49 17.06
N LEU A 507 -10.88 24.51 16.56
CA LEU A 507 -10.68 23.87 15.26
C LEU A 507 -10.86 24.86 14.10
N PHE A 508 -11.95 25.63 14.12
CA PHE A 508 -12.21 26.69 13.14
C PHE A 508 -11.11 27.75 13.15
N SER A 509 -10.69 28.21 14.34
CA SER A 509 -9.59 29.16 14.50
C SER A 509 -8.26 28.61 13.99
N SER A 510 -7.99 27.31 14.18
CA SER A 510 -6.77 26.66 13.69
C SER A 510 -6.70 26.67 12.16
N LEU A 511 -7.77 26.22 11.49
CA LEU A 511 -7.86 26.22 10.02
C LEU A 511 -7.83 27.64 9.43
N ALA A 512 -8.52 28.60 10.07
CA ALA A 512 -8.47 30.00 9.68
C ALA A 512 -7.03 30.55 9.77
N ASN A 513 -6.34 30.35 10.88
CA ASN A 513 -4.95 30.79 11.07
C ASN A 513 -3.98 30.18 10.06
N ILE A 514 -4.17 28.91 9.67
CA ILE A 514 -3.37 28.26 8.62
C ILE A 514 -3.64 28.93 7.26
N LEU A 515 -4.91 29.19 6.91
CA LEU A 515 -5.29 29.89 5.68
C LEU A 515 -4.65 31.29 5.61
N VAL A 516 -4.78 32.11 6.67
CA VAL A 516 -4.13 33.42 6.79
C VAL A 516 -2.61 33.31 6.66
N GLY A 517 -2.02 32.29 7.28
CA GLY A 517 -0.59 32.02 7.25
C GLY A 517 -0.05 31.64 5.87
N LEU A 518 -0.88 31.02 5.02
CA LEU A 518 -0.56 30.74 3.63
C LEU A 518 -0.71 31.99 2.75
N GLU A 519 -1.76 32.80 2.94
CA GLU A 519 -2.01 34.04 2.19
C GLU A 519 -0.93 35.10 2.41
N ASN A 520 -0.53 35.32 3.67
CA ASN A 520 0.56 36.20 4.01
C ASN A 520 1.90 35.71 3.44
N TRP A 521 2.10 34.39 3.37
CA TRP A 521 3.34 33.80 2.84
C TRP A 521 3.38 33.87 1.31
N GLU A 522 2.28 33.59 0.61
CA GLU A 522 2.11 33.84 -0.83
C GLU A 522 2.42 35.29 -1.19
N THR A 523 1.85 36.24 -0.44
CA THR A 523 2.10 37.67 -0.61
C THR A 523 3.58 38.01 -0.39
N SER A 524 4.20 37.45 0.66
CA SER A 524 5.63 37.64 0.97
C SER A 524 6.57 37.06 -0.09
N LEU A 525 6.18 35.96 -0.77
CA LEU A 525 6.97 35.36 -1.84
C LEU A 525 6.89 36.21 -3.11
N GLN A 526 5.69 36.67 -3.49
CA GLN A 526 5.50 37.48 -4.71
C GLN A 526 6.16 38.87 -4.65
N HIS A 527 6.34 39.43 -3.46
CA HIS A 527 7.06 40.70 -3.25
C HIS A 527 8.53 40.47 -2.85
N GLY A 528 9.06 39.26 -3.06
CA GLY A 528 10.45 38.92 -2.77
C GLY A 528 11.45 39.63 -3.69
N PRO A 529 12.74 39.69 -3.30
CA PRO A 529 13.79 40.37 -4.08
C PRO A 529 14.11 39.68 -5.41
N ASP A 530 13.77 38.39 -5.56
CA ASP A 530 14.11 37.55 -6.72
C ASP A 530 13.12 37.70 -7.90
N GLY A 531 12.16 38.61 -7.80
CA GLY A 531 11.13 38.86 -8.81
C GLY A 531 9.86 38.02 -8.63
N PRO A 532 8.90 38.11 -9.57
CA PRO A 532 7.61 37.45 -9.44
C PRO A 532 7.75 35.92 -9.51
N CYS A 533 7.16 35.21 -8.54
CA CYS A 533 7.25 33.75 -8.48
C CYS A 533 6.37 33.03 -9.52
N TYR A 534 5.46 33.76 -10.18
CA TYR A 534 4.76 33.32 -11.39
C TYR A 534 4.32 34.53 -12.22
N TRP A 535 4.08 34.35 -13.51
CA TRP A 535 3.54 35.40 -14.39
C TRP A 535 2.62 34.84 -15.47
N PRO A 536 1.70 35.65 -16.04
CA PRO A 536 0.89 35.23 -17.17
C PRO A 536 1.73 35.08 -18.43
N HIS A 537 1.45 34.03 -19.21
CA HIS A 537 2.10 33.74 -20.49
C HIS A 537 1.05 33.52 -21.58
N ALA A 538 1.26 34.14 -22.74
CA ALA A 538 0.40 33.94 -23.89
C ALA A 538 0.68 32.56 -24.50
N THR A 539 -0.38 31.78 -24.75
CA THR A 539 -0.25 30.50 -25.44
C THR A 539 -0.25 30.72 -26.96
N ASP A 540 0.76 30.18 -27.67
CA ASP A 540 0.95 30.29 -29.13
C ASP A 540 -0.14 29.59 -29.99
N SER A 541 -1.25 29.19 -29.38
CA SER A 541 -2.40 28.60 -30.05
C SER A 541 -3.05 29.62 -31.00
N GLN A 542 -2.74 29.50 -32.30
CA GLN A 542 -3.49 30.13 -33.39
C GLN A 542 -5.01 29.93 -33.17
N PRO A 543 -5.83 31.00 -33.21
CA PRO A 543 -7.26 30.88 -32.99
C PRO A 543 -7.88 30.06 -34.12
N LYS A 544 -8.53 28.94 -33.79
CA LYS A 544 -9.40 28.23 -34.73
C LYS A 544 -10.59 29.14 -35.06
N GLU A 545 -10.83 29.38 -36.34
CA GLU A 545 -11.93 30.24 -36.80
C GLU A 545 -13.28 29.76 -36.22
N GLY A 546 -14.02 30.68 -35.59
CA GLY A 546 -15.38 30.45 -35.08
C GLY A 546 -15.52 30.13 -33.59
N ALA A 547 -14.44 30.02 -32.81
CA ALA A 547 -14.52 29.84 -31.35
C ALA A 547 -14.63 31.20 -30.59
N PRO A 548 -15.35 31.28 -29.45
CA PRO A 548 -15.37 32.47 -28.60
C PRO A 548 -13.97 32.83 -28.09
N GLN A 549 -13.65 34.13 -28.09
CA GLN A 549 -12.35 34.63 -27.62
C GLN A 549 -12.29 34.68 -26.08
N THR A 550 -11.96 33.55 -25.45
CA THR A 550 -11.31 33.53 -24.15
C THR A 550 -9.84 33.18 -24.36
N GLN A 551 -8.94 34.17 -24.27
CA GLN A 551 -7.50 33.90 -24.21
C GLN A 551 -7.20 33.25 -22.86
N ASP A 552 -7.24 31.91 -22.84
CA ASP A 552 -6.80 31.10 -21.69
C ASP A 552 -5.32 31.37 -21.44
N THR A 553 -5.06 32.34 -20.56
CA THR A 553 -3.71 32.79 -20.26
C THR A 553 -3.12 31.81 -19.25
N ALA A 554 -2.04 31.15 -19.66
CA ALA A 554 -1.37 30.17 -18.83
C ALA A 554 -0.42 30.86 -17.83
N LEU A 555 0.00 30.15 -16.79
CA LEU A 555 0.94 30.66 -15.79
C LEU A 555 2.30 29.98 -15.95
N TRP A 556 3.34 30.81 -16.07
CA TRP A 556 4.74 30.39 -16.09
C TRP A 556 5.42 30.67 -14.76
N PHE A 557 6.48 29.92 -14.47
CA PHE A 557 7.20 29.94 -13.20
C PHE A 557 8.72 30.00 -13.43
N PRO A 558 9.51 30.52 -12.48
CA PRO A 558 10.97 30.51 -12.56
C PRO A 558 11.56 29.10 -12.67
N ASN A 559 10.92 28.11 -12.05
CA ASN A 559 11.32 26.71 -12.03
C ASN A 559 10.16 25.80 -11.57
N VAL A 560 10.35 24.49 -11.71
CA VAL A 560 9.37 23.46 -11.33
C VAL A 560 9.06 23.43 -9.83
N THR A 561 10.01 23.84 -8.99
CA THR A 561 9.81 23.95 -7.53
C THR A 561 8.78 25.03 -7.22
N MET A 562 8.85 26.19 -7.89
CA MET A 562 7.87 27.27 -7.70
C MET A 562 6.50 26.91 -8.26
N ALA A 563 6.44 26.28 -9.44
CA ALA A 563 5.19 25.73 -9.96
C ALA A 563 4.49 24.81 -8.95
N ASN A 564 5.26 23.92 -8.30
CA ASN A 564 4.73 23.00 -7.29
C ASN A 564 4.32 23.68 -5.98
N VAL A 565 5.13 24.61 -5.46
CA VAL A 565 4.80 25.36 -4.23
C VAL A 565 3.49 26.11 -4.39
N PHE A 566 3.29 26.83 -5.50
CA PHE A 566 2.07 27.62 -5.69
C PHE A 566 0.85 26.74 -5.98
N THR A 567 0.93 25.75 -6.88
CA THR A 567 -0.21 24.86 -7.14
C THR A 567 -0.66 24.09 -5.90
N HIS A 568 0.27 23.59 -5.08
CA HIS A 568 -0.07 22.91 -3.84
C HIS A 568 -0.57 23.90 -2.76
N MET A 569 0.01 25.09 -2.65
CA MET A 569 -0.45 26.12 -1.72
C MET A 569 -1.90 26.53 -2.01
N TRP A 570 -2.24 26.81 -3.26
CA TRP A 570 -3.62 27.07 -3.68
C TRP A 570 -4.54 25.87 -3.41
N THR A 571 -4.06 24.65 -3.63
CA THR A 571 -4.79 23.42 -3.33
C THR A 571 -5.15 23.31 -1.85
N PHE A 572 -4.18 23.55 -0.95
CA PHE A 572 -4.41 23.53 0.49
C PHE A 572 -5.31 24.69 0.94
N ARG A 573 -5.21 25.87 0.33
CA ARG A 573 -6.12 27.00 0.57
C ARG A 573 -7.57 26.66 0.18
N ILE A 574 -7.81 26.02 -0.97
CA ILE A 574 -9.14 25.54 -1.37
C ILE A 574 -9.69 24.58 -0.31
N ILE A 575 -8.90 23.56 0.10
CA ILE A 575 -9.31 22.58 1.11
C ILE A 575 -9.69 23.29 2.44
N CYS A 576 -8.85 24.20 2.94
CA CYS A 576 -9.16 24.93 4.17
C CYS A 576 -10.43 25.78 4.05
N MET A 577 -10.64 26.49 2.94
CA MET A 577 -11.85 27.30 2.73
C MET A 577 -13.13 26.46 2.68
N THR A 578 -13.13 25.36 1.92
CA THR A 578 -14.29 24.45 1.80
C THR A 578 -14.67 23.82 3.14
N GLU A 579 -13.68 23.47 3.98
CA GLU A 579 -13.93 22.90 5.31
C GLU A 579 -14.37 23.95 6.33
N LEU A 580 -13.88 25.21 6.22
CA LEU A 580 -14.38 26.34 7.01
C LEU A 580 -15.85 26.67 6.65
N GLU A 581 -16.21 26.62 5.35
CA GLU A 581 -17.59 26.77 4.89
C GLU A 581 -18.48 25.64 5.44
N LYS A 582 -18.03 24.38 5.36
CA LYS A 582 -18.71 23.21 5.95
C LYS A 582 -18.95 23.38 7.46
N LEU A 583 -17.93 23.79 8.22
CA LEU A 583 -18.06 24.05 9.66
C LEU A 583 -19.04 25.20 9.95
N ALA A 584 -18.99 26.29 9.19
CA ALA A 584 -19.89 27.42 9.37
C ALA A 584 -21.36 27.08 9.05
N LEU A 585 -21.59 26.18 8.09
CA LEU A 585 -22.93 25.63 7.78
C LEU A 585 -23.45 24.69 8.88
N LEU A 586 -22.58 23.83 9.45
CA LEU A 586 -22.93 22.93 10.55
C LEU A 586 -23.16 23.68 11.88
N PHE A 587 -22.41 24.76 12.12
CA PHE A 587 -22.41 25.52 13.37
C PHE A 587 -22.55 27.04 13.12
N PRO A 588 -23.76 27.54 12.75
CA PRO A 588 -23.96 28.93 12.33
C PRO A 588 -23.59 30.01 13.37
N TRP A 589 -23.51 29.64 14.65
CA TRP A 589 -23.08 30.53 15.73
C TRP A 589 -21.62 30.98 15.61
N LEU A 590 -20.77 30.26 14.86
CA LEU A 590 -19.40 30.69 14.53
C LEU A 590 -19.38 32.02 13.77
N ILE A 591 -20.38 32.27 12.91
CA ILE A 591 -20.47 33.48 12.08
C ILE A 591 -20.98 34.68 12.90
N LEU A 592 -21.83 34.43 13.90
CA LEU A 592 -22.49 35.47 14.72
C LEU A 592 -21.54 36.14 15.73
N GLY A 593 -20.34 35.59 15.95
CA GLY A 593 -19.40 36.01 17.00
C GLY A 593 -18.26 36.94 16.55
N GLU A 594 -18.45 37.78 15.54
CA GLU A 594 -17.42 38.68 14.95
C GLU A 594 -16.13 37.99 14.45
N MET A 595 -16.18 36.70 14.09
CA MET A 595 -15.05 36.02 13.46
C MET A 595 -14.88 36.42 11.98
N SER A 596 -14.25 37.57 11.74
CA SER A 596 -13.85 37.96 10.38
C SER A 596 -12.73 37.05 9.87
N LEU A 597 -13.04 36.20 8.90
CA LEU A 597 -12.03 35.50 8.08
C LEU A 597 -11.28 36.55 7.23
N THR A 598 -10.21 37.11 7.79
CA THR A 598 -9.28 38.05 7.13
C THR A 598 -9.90 39.38 6.63
N ASN A 599 -9.07 40.18 5.95
CA ASN A 599 -9.48 41.35 5.16
C ASN A 599 -9.71 41.02 3.66
N GLN A 600 -9.60 39.75 3.24
CA GLN A 600 -9.64 39.36 1.82
C GLN A 600 -10.61 38.20 1.51
N CYS A 601 -10.85 37.27 2.43
CA CYS A 601 -11.65 36.05 2.22
C CYS A 601 -12.87 35.98 3.16
N HIS A 602 -13.89 36.83 2.93
CA HIS A 602 -15.16 36.70 3.64
C HIS A 602 -15.88 35.39 3.27
N LEU A 603 -16.56 34.77 4.25
CA LEU A 603 -17.34 33.54 4.08
C LEU A 603 -18.30 33.59 2.87
N HIS A 604 -18.88 34.76 2.59
CA HIS A 604 -19.78 34.99 1.47
C HIS A 604 -19.13 34.94 0.07
N HIS A 605 -17.80 34.92 -0.02
CA HIS A 605 -17.03 34.91 -1.28
C HIS A 605 -16.18 33.65 -1.47
N ILE A 606 -16.30 32.63 -0.61
CA ILE A 606 -15.52 31.38 -0.70
C ILE A 606 -15.63 30.74 -2.10
N GLN A 607 -16.80 30.79 -2.73
CA GLN A 607 -17.01 30.29 -4.10
C GLN A 607 -16.20 31.07 -5.16
N ASP A 608 -16.09 32.40 -5.02
CA ASP A 608 -15.31 33.26 -5.93
C ASP A 608 -13.79 33.03 -5.75
N HIS A 609 -13.34 32.86 -4.49
CA HIS A 609 -11.94 32.57 -4.18
C HIS A 609 -11.53 31.18 -4.63
N THR A 610 -12.31 30.14 -4.32
CA THR A 610 -12.03 28.76 -4.76
C THR A 610 -12.04 28.65 -6.29
N LEU A 611 -12.93 29.36 -7.00
CA LEU A 611 -12.87 29.50 -8.46
C LEU A 611 -11.57 30.14 -8.93
N THR A 612 -11.18 31.27 -8.34
CA THR A 612 -9.96 32.00 -8.72
C THR A 612 -8.71 31.12 -8.57
N LEU A 613 -8.55 30.46 -7.42
CA LEU A 613 -7.45 29.54 -7.15
C LEU A 613 -7.48 28.33 -8.11
N SER A 614 -8.67 27.80 -8.41
CA SER A 614 -8.82 26.66 -9.32
C SER A 614 -8.45 27.00 -10.76
N ASN A 615 -8.76 28.22 -11.22
CA ASN A 615 -8.31 28.73 -12.51
C ASN A 615 -6.79 28.90 -12.56
N GLN A 616 -6.17 29.40 -11.48
CA GLN A 616 -4.70 29.49 -11.38
C GLN A 616 -4.04 28.10 -11.43
N ILE A 617 -4.58 27.12 -10.70
CA ILE A 617 -4.15 25.71 -10.78
C ILE A 617 -4.23 25.21 -12.23
N CYS A 618 -5.39 25.34 -12.88
CA CYS A 618 -5.57 24.86 -14.26
C CYS A 618 -4.66 25.59 -15.27
N SER A 619 -4.43 26.90 -15.12
CA SER A 619 -3.51 27.66 -15.98
C SER A 619 -2.03 27.34 -15.73
N SER A 620 -1.67 26.73 -14.60
CA SER A 620 -0.30 26.25 -14.34
C SER A 620 0.05 24.96 -15.10
N MET A 621 -0.95 24.27 -15.65
CA MET A 621 -0.77 22.95 -16.25
C MET A 621 -0.02 23.00 -17.57
N GLU A 622 -0.09 24.11 -18.33
CA GLU A 622 0.75 24.26 -19.52
C GLU A 622 2.25 24.32 -19.19
N TYR A 623 2.62 24.82 -18.01
CA TYR A 623 4.01 24.78 -17.54
C TYR A 623 4.40 23.38 -17.05
N LEU A 624 3.58 22.77 -16.19
CA LEU A 624 3.88 21.47 -15.57
C LEU A 624 3.85 20.29 -16.56
N LEU A 625 3.19 20.44 -17.71
CA LEU A 625 3.07 19.41 -18.76
C LEU A 625 4.02 19.59 -19.95
N GLN A 626 4.97 20.53 -19.88
CA GLN A 626 6.08 20.63 -20.85
C GLN A 626 6.87 19.31 -20.94
N ASP A 627 7.44 19.00 -22.11
CA ASP A 627 8.18 17.73 -22.32
C ASP A 627 9.53 17.74 -21.58
N GLU A 628 10.03 18.94 -21.29
CA GLU A 628 11.20 19.25 -20.47
C GLU A 628 10.96 18.91 -18.98
N MET A 629 9.71 18.84 -18.52
CA MET A 629 9.36 18.52 -17.12
C MET A 629 9.31 17.00 -16.83
N LYS A 630 9.49 16.18 -17.87
CA LYS A 630 9.58 14.71 -17.81
C LYS A 630 8.42 14.09 -17.04
N LEU A 631 8.60 13.01 -16.28
CA LEU A 631 7.49 12.43 -15.48
C LEU A 631 7.17 13.24 -14.21
N PHE A 632 8.14 13.97 -13.64
CA PHE A 632 7.93 14.67 -12.37
C PHE A 632 6.83 15.76 -12.46
N GLY A 633 6.90 16.64 -13.46
CA GLY A 633 5.91 17.72 -13.62
C GLY A 633 4.47 17.21 -13.76
N PRO A 634 4.17 16.30 -14.70
CA PRO A 634 2.87 15.66 -14.83
C PRO A 634 2.41 14.92 -13.57
N ALA A 635 3.28 14.12 -12.93
CA ALA A 635 2.91 13.35 -11.74
C ALA A 635 2.55 14.24 -10.54
N SER A 636 3.14 15.43 -10.42
CA SER A 636 2.84 16.35 -9.33
C SER A 636 1.52 17.12 -9.50
N THR A 637 0.87 17.04 -10.67
CA THR A 637 -0.42 17.71 -10.93
C THR A 637 -1.63 17.01 -10.28
N PHE A 638 -1.50 15.75 -9.87
CA PHE A 638 -2.65 14.92 -9.48
C PHE A 638 -3.47 15.49 -8.33
N VAL A 639 -2.82 15.94 -7.25
CA VAL A 639 -3.51 16.45 -6.05
C VAL A 639 -4.17 17.81 -6.34
N PRO A 640 -3.50 18.79 -6.99
CA PRO A 640 -4.17 20.00 -7.45
C PRO A 640 -5.38 19.75 -8.37
N LEU A 641 -5.24 18.89 -9.38
CA LEU A 641 -6.34 18.59 -10.31
C LEU A 641 -7.50 17.86 -9.62
N LYS A 642 -7.20 16.96 -8.67
CA LYS A 642 -8.20 16.28 -7.85
C LYS A 642 -9.03 17.28 -7.07
N THR A 643 -8.39 18.20 -6.36
CA THR A 643 -9.09 19.21 -5.56
C THR A 643 -9.96 20.11 -6.43
N VAL A 644 -9.47 20.59 -7.59
CA VAL A 644 -10.30 21.39 -8.51
C VAL A 644 -11.50 20.58 -9.03
N TYR A 645 -11.29 19.35 -9.48
CA TYR A 645 -12.37 18.52 -10.02
C TYR A 645 -13.46 18.22 -8.98
N HIS A 646 -13.07 17.79 -7.77
CA HIS A 646 -14.03 17.49 -6.71
C HIS A 646 -14.75 18.73 -6.17
N GLN A 647 -14.10 19.91 -6.12
CA GLN A 647 -14.73 21.17 -5.70
C GLN A 647 -15.96 21.50 -6.55
N PHE A 648 -15.89 21.33 -7.88
CA PHE A 648 -17.00 21.70 -8.78
C PHE A 648 -17.91 20.54 -9.18
N LYS A 649 -17.52 19.28 -8.95
CA LYS A 649 -18.38 18.11 -9.21
C LYS A 649 -19.67 18.13 -8.38
N ALA A 650 -19.62 18.66 -7.15
CA ALA A 650 -20.77 18.72 -6.25
C ALA A 650 -21.84 19.77 -6.66
N ASP A 651 -21.42 20.90 -7.25
CA ASP A 651 -22.30 22.07 -7.51
C ASP A 651 -23.21 21.94 -8.75
N GLY A 652 -23.00 20.90 -9.58
CA GLY A 652 -23.94 20.39 -10.58
C GLY A 652 -24.39 21.31 -11.74
N SER A 653 -24.14 22.62 -11.72
CA SER A 653 -24.89 23.55 -12.62
C SER A 653 -24.22 24.85 -13.07
N ARG A 654 -23.06 25.28 -12.52
CA ARG A 654 -22.50 26.62 -12.86
C ARG A 654 -21.14 26.67 -13.54
N GLN A 655 -20.33 25.61 -13.51
CA GLN A 655 -18.94 25.67 -14.01
C GLN A 655 -18.50 24.45 -14.83
N MET A 656 -19.31 24.01 -15.79
CA MET A 656 -18.94 22.92 -16.72
C MET A 656 -17.59 23.14 -17.42
N ASN A 657 -17.21 24.39 -17.67
CA ASN A 657 -15.95 24.74 -18.33
C ASN A 657 -14.70 24.29 -17.54
N ILE A 658 -14.68 24.44 -16.21
CA ILE A 658 -13.50 24.06 -15.41
C ILE A 658 -13.38 22.54 -15.28
N ILE A 659 -14.51 21.84 -15.16
CA ILE A 659 -14.56 20.37 -15.16
C ILE A 659 -14.07 19.82 -16.51
N ALA A 660 -14.55 20.37 -17.63
CA ALA A 660 -14.10 19.99 -18.97
C ALA A 660 -12.60 20.29 -19.19
N ARG A 661 -12.09 21.40 -18.64
CA ARG A 661 -10.67 21.74 -18.65
C ARG A 661 -9.85 20.71 -17.87
N CYS A 662 -10.25 20.35 -16.65
CA CYS A 662 -9.63 19.27 -15.87
C CYS A 662 -9.65 17.93 -16.62
N GLN A 663 -10.76 17.55 -17.25
CA GLN A 663 -10.87 16.33 -18.05
C GLN A 663 -9.90 16.32 -19.24
N ALA A 664 -9.78 17.45 -19.96
CA ALA A 664 -8.81 17.59 -21.05
C ALA A 664 -7.35 17.51 -20.56
N ILE A 665 -7.05 18.07 -19.39
CA ILE A 665 -5.72 18.00 -18.75
C ILE A 665 -5.42 16.55 -18.33
N VAL A 666 -6.36 15.84 -17.70
CA VAL A 666 -6.17 14.43 -17.30
C VAL A 666 -5.98 13.52 -18.51
N LYS A 667 -6.66 13.79 -19.63
CA LYS A 667 -6.38 13.08 -20.88
C LYS A 667 -4.91 13.26 -21.31
N ARG A 668 -4.36 14.47 -21.25
CA ARG A 668 -2.93 14.72 -21.55
C ARG A 668 -1.97 14.00 -20.61
N LEU A 669 -2.37 13.74 -19.35
CA LEU A 669 -1.60 12.91 -18.42
C LEU A 669 -1.55 11.45 -18.89
N VAL A 670 -2.69 10.90 -19.32
CA VAL A 670 -2.77 9.55 -19.91
C VAL A 670 -1.96 9.47 -21.21
N ASP A 671 -2.07 10.47 -22.08
CA ASP A 671 -1.28 10.56 -23.33
C ASP A 671 0.24 10.66 -23.06
N LYS A 672 0.64 11.11 -21.87
CA LYS A 672 2.04 11.12 -21.36
C LYS A 672 2.44 9.87 -20.56
N GLY A 673 1.61 8.82 -20.59
CA GLY A 673 1.92 7.52 -19.95
C GLY A 673 1.51 7.38 -18.49
N LEU A 674 0.91 8.41 -17.87
CA LEU A 674 0.44 8.34 -16.48
C LEU A 674 -0.98 7.74 -16.43
N LEU A 675 -1.09 6.44 -16.73
CA LEU A 675 -2.36 5.75 -16.96
C LEU A 675 -3.31 5.73 -15.75
N SER A 676 -2.78 5.92 -14.53
CA SER A 676 -3.55 6.02 -13.29
C SER A 676 -4.23 7.38 -13.06
N ALA A 677 -3.91 8.39 -13.87
CA ALA A 677 -4.40 9.75 -13.65
C ALA A 677 -5.94 9.87 -13.53
N PRO A 678 -6.77 9.15 -14.32
CA PRO A 678 -8.23 9.22 -14.18
C PRO A 678 -8.72 8.74 -12.81
N ILE A 679 -8.32 7.54 -12.37
CA ILE A 679 -8.75 6.99 -11.08
C ILE A 679 -8.24 7.81 -9.89
N ILE A 680 -7.02 8.36 -9.97
CA ILE A 680 -6.47 9.22 -8.90
C ILE A 680 -7.21 10.55 -8.82
N VAL A 681 -7.46 11.21 -9.96
CA VAL A 681 -8.05 12.56 -10.01
C VAL A 681 -9.56 12.55 -9.84
N PHE A 682 -10.27 11.61 -10.46
CA PHE A 682 -11.74 11.58 -10.45
C PHE A 682 -12.36 10.68 -9.38
N GLY A 683 -11.64 9.61 -8.98
CA GLY A 683 -12.15 8.60 -8.05
C GLY A 683 -13.32 7.77 -8.61
N GLU A 684 -13.34 7.56 -9.93
CA GLU A 684 -14.32 6.75 -10.69
C GLU A 684 -13.67 5.47 -11.22
#